data_AF-A0A0K1F1P7-F1
#
_entry.id   AF-A0A0K1F1P7-F1
#
_cell.length_a   1.000
_cell.length_b   1.000
_cell.length_c   1.000
_cell.angle_alpha   90.00
_cell.angle_beta   90.00
_cell.angle_gamma   90.00
#
_symmetry.space_group_name_H-M   'P 1'
#
loop_
_entity.id
_entity.type
_entity.pdbx_description
1 polymer ?
#
loop_
_entity_poly.entity_id
_entity_poly.type
_entity_poly.pdbx_seq_one_letter_code
_entity_poly.pdbx_strand_id
1 'polypeptide(L)'
;MVEKKNGVVPVSKKVAASVLAGIMATGMVPAAAFAEGTATDTSSDSNVEFQAEDVESQAADDVELQLSPDKAFSAAKLTLDPAIPATGYPIKDKKLPTDDLKLIKVEISPNVTLNLTYDKDSGKLYDQTKFEKTQKKDLYYSISYKNASNIPVSEDEVRNNAGSYKLFVTATDGDYKSGSASADFIVKGTPLTLDTHAYNKESGLPDDFTYSAEAQKITFKAGGNVLDDSQYVVKYFKDGDDPADSSKALPSTPVDAGDYIAKVEPRDGATFDTALIPFTVKPLNLKKAVTDDKLAAQFNTSIVVGADTPINSKVQLVSVNGSKALASKLQAIDWRKASAVPTGKDLGSYQVKLTAKDPNDKNFVRVNGEVDTDFSKNYVYRVAYATSMEYDGKPMEGQSVNINGNLGHQQWNKDLIKARDQNGVAIDPSEVFYTDVRTGKKVNSISGTSGEYIVTALWHNNEAAREYDFGAAATMRVTVSENSVDADTNAIVTFKQQKDDEQGVVTSAIKTTYDGTDIIKRIGYSVKKDATHYLEEGPDKDFTVDYTDSKGNVVTSIKDAGTYTLTFKSKKYFIKNPSVPITIEPAKIQAIMPFRIDPDTKKAKAIEADSIGNGQSSVVVAPGEVFIRYNNGEKDTNGNLVWKDLPADAVVKITNSKGEEVKKFDKADTYKISVSKPSANDTNMEITAPEMTVTATDRVTKDDFLDVINPANYTGSDPLPWYCKEVYKAKELGYIHGYDNNRIPPSANNSRATMFKPEQSITRAEFARVVFNMAGEPDNETVRGLRGKNDSTYRTDFSDCDDSAWYSKAVAWAHAVGIVKGDDGTTNFRPDEQISRQEVAIMLSRYEKFVAPNQYKSGEGTSLSAYLDSFAVDSWANSAVQWAVANKVMGVNTNLLSPRNDITRAEVAAMAVRAQPNKIAGVN
;
A
#
# COMPACT_ATOMS: atom_id res chain seq x y z
N MET A 1 26.86 -34.91 47.53
CA MET A 1 27.91 -35.08 46.52
C MET A 1 27.59 -34.16 45.34
N VAL A 2 28.44 -33.16 45.14
CA VAL A 2 28.83 -32.46 43.88
C VAL A 2 27.78 -32.12 42.79
N GLU A 3 27.64 -30.79 42.59
CA GLU A 3 27.40 -29.95 41.40
C GLU A 3 26.50 -30.31 40.18
N LYS A 4 25.76 -29.25 39.74
CA LYS A 4 25.26 -28.87 38.39
C LYS A 4 24.06 -29.68 37.85
N LYS A 5 23.03 -29.10 37.21
CA LYS A 5 22.94 -27.94 36.29
C LYS A 5 21.45 -27.52 36.10
N ASN A 6 21.25 -26.25 35.75
CA ASN A 6 20.20 -25.66 34.89
C ASN A 6 18.74 -25.54 35.36
N GLY A 7 18.34 -24.30 35.65
CA GLY A 7 16.98 -23.78 35.46
C GLY A 7 17.02 -22.58 34.51
N VAL A 8 16.09 -22.52 33.55
CA VAL A 8 15.70 -21.34 32.76
C VAL A 8 14.21 -21.54 32.41
N VAL A 9 13.31 -20.60 32.68
CA VAL A 9 12.64 -19.62 31.76
C VAL A 9 11.47 -19.00 32.58
N PRO A 10 10.88 -17.80 32.34
CA PRO A 10 11.21 -16.64 31.47
C PRO A 10 11.32 -15.28 32.21
N VAL A 11 12.00 -14.30 31.60
CA VAL A 11 12.03 -12.89 32.05
C VAL A 11 11.24 -12.02 31.07
N SER A 12 10.27 -11.25 31.59
CA SER A 12 9.51 -10.24 30.84
C SER A 12 10.31 -8.95 30.67
N LYS A 13 10.39 -8.49 29.42
CA LYS A 13 11.13 -7.32 28.92
C LYS A 13 10.74 -6.00 29.60
N LYS A 14 11.68 -5.40 30.34
CA LYS A 14 11.93 -3.95 30.44
C LYS A 14 13.36 -3.77 31.00
N VAL A 15 14.08 -2.80 30.46
CA VAL A 15 15.50 -2.45 30.68
C VAL A 15 16.51 -3.21 29.79
N ALA A 16 16.61 -2.75 28.53
CA ALA A 16 17.82 -2.79 27.71
C ALA A 16 17.68 -1.72 26.61
N ALA A 17 17.96 -0.46 26.96
CA ALA A 17 18.06 0.66 26.03
C ALA A 17 19.32 1.45 26.39
N SER A 18 20.47 0.95 25.96
CA SER A 18 21.75 1.66 25.82
C SER A 18 22.69 0.72 25.07
N VAL A 19 23.41 1.23 24.08
CA VAL A 19 24.29 0.51 23.14
C VAL A 19 23.57 -0.09 21.91
N LEU A 20 23.08 0.77 21.00
CA LEU A 20 23.26 0.61 19.55
C LEU A 20 22.86 1.90 18.80
N ALA A 21 23.72 2.90 18.81
CA ALA A 21 23.69 4.00 17.86
C ALA A 21 25.13 4.41 17.59
N GLY A 22 25.62 4.13 16.38
CA GLY A 22 27.01 4.42 16.02
C GLY A 22 27.51 3.71 14.78
N ILE A 23 26.67 3.48 13.76
CA ILE A 23 27.14 3.22 12.39
C ILE A 23 26.18 3.94 11.43
N MET A 24 26.78 4.79 10.59
CA MET A 24 26.26 5.52 9.44
C MET A 24 25.79 6.97 9.63
N ALA A 25 26.39 7.83 8.80
CA ALA A 25 26.09 9.22 8.46
C ALA A 25 26.64 10.32 9.40
N THR A 26 27.94 10.61 9.28
CA THR A 26 28.49 11.95 9.55
C THR A 26 28.28 12.86 8.34
N GLY A 27 27.37 13.82 8.47
CA GLY A 27 27.31 15.03 7.65
C GLY A 27 26.85 16.18 8.56
N MET A 28 27.76 17.04 8.99
CA MET A 28 27.49 18.14 9.92
C MET A 28 26.88 19.36 9.21
N VAL A 29 25.89 19.99 9.85
CA VAL A 29 25.60 21.45 9.85
C VAL A 29 25.21 21.83 11.30
N PRO A 30 25.58 23.00 11.85
CA PRO A 30 25.88 23.14 13.27
C PRO A 30 24.70 23.50 14.20
N ALA A 31 24.77 22.89 15.38
CA ALA A 31 24.42 23.37 16.73
C ALA A 31 23.32 24.44 16.92
N ALA A 32 22.19 24.00 17.50
CA ALA A 32 21.41 24.79 18.43
C ALA A 32 21.10 23.93 19.67
N ALA A 33 21.48 24.44 20.84
CA ALA A 33 21.34 23.79 22.13
C ALA A 33 19.88 23.75 22.60
N PHE A 34 19.42 22.61 23.10
CA PHE A 34 18.29 22.55 24.02
C PHE A 34 18.60 21.55 25.14
N ALA A 35 18.56 22.05 26.37
CA ALA A 35 18.63 21.27 27.59
C ALA A 35 17.28 20.58 27.82
N GLU A 36 17.32 19.26 28.04
CA GLU A 36 16.18 18.50 28.56
C GLU A 36 16.06 18.72 30.08
N GLY A 37 14.87 19.12 30.52
CA GLY A 37 14.42 18.99 31.89
C GLY A 37 13.07 18.27 31.88
N THR A 38 13.06 17.02 32.35
CA THR A 38 11.86 16.20 32.52
C THR A 38 11.38 16.24 33.96
N ALA A 39 10.06 16.40 34.16
CA ALA A 39 9.23 15.91 35.27
C ALA A 39 7.77 16.30 34.95
N THR A 40 6.87 15.38 34.58
CA THR A 40 5.93 14.60 35.45
C THR A 40 5.20 15.45 36.48
N ASP A 41 3.91 15.33 36.79
CA ASP A 41 2.72 14.65 36.28
C ASP A 41 1.60 15.17 37.23
N THR A 42 0.34 14.92 36.87
CA THR A 42 -0.86 14.75 37.73
C THR A 42 -1.76 15.95 38.10
N SER A 43 -3.06 15.64 37.93
CA SER A 43 -4.26 16.21 38.57
C SER A 43 -4.66 17.60 38.06
N SER A 44 -5.90 17.97 37.72
CA SER A 44 -7.28 17.49 37.86
C SER A 44 -8.06 18.79 38.00
N ASP A 45 -9.21 18.92 37.33
CA ASP A 45 -10.32 19.81 37.65
C ASP A 45 -10.04 21.30 37.93
N SER A 46 -10.62 22.17 37.11
CA SER A 46 -11.78 23.01 37.50
C SER A 46 -11.92 24.21 36.56
N ASN A 47 -13.16 24.44 36.14
CA ASN A 47 -13.66 25.76 35.74
C ASN A 47 -13.15 26.86 36.69
N VAL A 48 -12.86 28.04 36.16
CA VAL A 48 -13.47 29.33 36.56
C VAL A 48 -12.80 30.47 35.79
N GLU A 49 -13.66 31.36 35.29
CA GLU A 49 -13.37 32.67 34.74
C GLU A 49 -12.32 33.46 35.54
N PHE A 50 -11.47 34.21 34.85
CA PHE A 50 -11.00 35.48 35.40
C PHE A 50 -11.17 36.58 34.35
N GLN A 51 -12.14 37.43 34.65
CA GLN A 51 -12.30 38.75 34.07
C GLN A 51 -11.10 39.63 34.44
N ALA A 52 -10.89 40.62 33.57
CA ALA A 52 -9.86 41.64 33.63
C ALA A 52 -9.88 42.44 34.94
N GLU A 53 -8.69 42.91 35.35
CA GLU A 53 -8.55 44.25 35.92
C GLU A 53 -7.11 44.78 35.76
N ASP A 54 -7.04 45.82 34.93
CA ASP A 54 -6.15 46.97 34.87
C ASP A 54 -4.89 47.05 35.76
N VAL A 55 -3.76 47.29 35.10
CA VAL A 55 -2.81 48.32 35.54
C VAL A 55 -2.52 49.23 34.35
N GLU A 56 -3.11 50.42 34.38
CA GLU A 56 -2.74 51.54 33.51
C GLU A 56 -1.26 51.90 33.71
N SER A 57 -0.53 52.02 32.61
CA SER A 57 0.58 52.97 32.51
C SER A 57 0.36 53.84 31.28
N GLN A 58 0.02 55.09 31.53
CA GLN A 58 -0.09 56.16 30.55
C GLN A 58 1.25 56.38 29.84
N ALA A 59 1.30 56.05 28.56
CA ALA A 59 2.09 56.74 27.53
C ALA A 59 1.43 56.42 26.18
N ALA A 60 0.44 57.22 25.80
CA ALA A 60 -0.08 57.25 24.46
C ALA A 60 0.92 58.03 23.59
N ASP A 61 1.62 57.31 22.72
CA ASP A 61 1.99 57.75 21.38
C ASP A 61 1.88 56.51 20.47
N ASP A 62 1.17 56.68 19.36
CA ASP A 62 0.66 55.67 18.42
C ASP A 62 1.55 54.44 18.19
N VAL A 63 1.12 53.27 18.68
CA VAL A 63 1.52 51.98 18.13
C VAL A 63 0.25 51.22 17.77
N GLU A 64 -0.14 51.28 16.49
CA GLU A 64 -1.03 50.27 15.92
C GLU A 64 -0.48 48.89 16.31
N LEU A 65 -1.29 48.09 17.01
CA LEU A 65 -1.06 46.66 17.16
C LEU A 65 -1.12 46.02 15.77
N GLN A 66 -0.01 46.07 15.03
CA GLN A 66 0.12 45.39 13.76
C GLN A 66 0.07 43.89 14.02
N LEU A 67 -1.05 43.27 13.63
CA LEU A 67 -1.18 41.82 13.57
C LEU A 67 0.01 41.26 12.78
N SER A 68 0.55 40.12 13.23
CA SER A 68 1.53 39.40 12.43
C SER A 68 0.94 39.08 11.05
N PRO A 69 1.75 39.05 9.98
CA PRO A 69 1.24 38.93 8.62
C PRO A 69 0.26 37.76 8.40
N ASP A 70 0.53 36.60 9.00
CA ASP A 70 -0.33 35.41 8.97
C ASP A 70 -1.70 35.65 9.62
N LYS A 71 -1.74 36.36 10.75
CA LYS A 71 -2.98 36.73 11.46
C LYS A 71 -3.75 37.81 10.71
N ALA A 72 -3.05 38.79 10.14
CA ALA A 72 -3.66 39.81 9.30
C ALA A 72 -4.30 39.19 8.05
N PHE A 73 -3.60 38.25 7.40
CA PHE A 73 -4.15 37.49 6.27
C PHE A 73 -5.36 36.65 6.67
N SER A 74 -5.31 36.01 7.84
CA SER A 74 -6.43 35.18 8.33
C SER A 74 -7.69 36.00 8.67
N ALA A 75 -7.52 37.26 9.07
CA ALA A 75 -8.60 38.21 9.31
C ALA A 75 -9.08 38.93 8.03
N ALA A 76 -8.40 38.72 6.90
CA ALA A 76 -8.67 39.43 5.66
C ALA A 76 -10.05 39.08 5.07
N LYS A 77 -10.68 40.07 4.45
CA LYS A 77 -11.95 39.86 3.73
C LYS A 77 -11.67 39.25 2.36
N LEU A 78 -12.37 38.17 2.05
CA LEU A 78 -12.21 37.43 0.81
C LEU A 78 -13.38 37.71 -0.16
N THR A 79 -13.08 38.20 -1.35
CA THR A 79 -14.07 38.50 -2.40
C THR A 79 -13.71 37.79 -3.70
N LEU A 80 -14.66 37.05 -4.30
CA LEU A 80 -14.47 36.31 -5.55
C LEU A 80 -15.01 37.11 -6.75
N ASP A 81 -14.39 36.93 -7.91
CA ASP A 81 -14.89 37.36 -9.22
C ASP A 81 -14.95 36.15 -10.18
N PRO A 82 -16.15 35.71 -10.61
CA PRO A 82 -17.48 36.27 -10.27
C PRO A 82 -17.87 36.01 -8.81
N ALA A 83 -18.70 36.89 -8.25
CA ALA A 83 -19.14 36.77 -6.85
C ALA A 83 -20.01 35.53 -6.62
N ILE A 84 -19.91 34.96 -5.41
CA ILE A 84 -20.76 33.85 -4.96
C ILE A 84 -22.23 34.30 -5.06
N PRO A 85 -23.10 33.58 -5.82
CA PRO A 85 -24.50 33.95 -5.94
C PRO A 85 -25.18 33.96 -4.58
N ALA A 86 -25.91 35.04 -4.27
CA ALA A 86 -26.68 35.14 -3.03
C ALA A 86 -27.73 34.01 -2.89
N THR A 87 -28.17 33.45 -4.02
CA THR A 87 -29.08 32.31 -4.06
C THR A 87 -28.41 30.96 -3.83
N GLY A 88 -27.08 30.86 -3.74
CA GLY A 88 -26.33 29.60 -3.73
C GLY A 88 -26.26 28.92 -5.09
N TYR A 89 -25.52 27.82 -5.17
CA TYR A 89 -25.35 27.00 -6.38
C TYR A 89 -26.37 25.85 -6.40
N PRO A 90 -27.17 25.68 -7.47
CA PRO A 90 -28.01 24.50 -7.62
C PRO A 90 -27.17 23.23 -7.76
N ILE A 91 -27.46 22.19 -6.99
CA ILE A 91 -26.69 20.92 -6.98
C ILE A 91 -26.64 20.24 -8.36
N LYS A 92 -27.72 20.36 -9.14
CA LYS A 92 -27.83 19.83 -10.50
C LYS A 92 -26.78 20.40 -11.46
N ASP A 93 -26.26 21.59 -11.18
CA ASP A 93 -25.27 22.24 -12.03
C ASP A 93 -23.84 21.75 -11.70
N LYS A 94 -23.67 21.02 -10.57
CA LYS A 94 -22.39 20.50 -10.05
C LYS A 94 -21.27 21.56 -10.00
N LYS A 95 -21.66 22.82 -9.76
CA LYS A 95 -20.75 23.98 -9.77
C LYS A 95 -20.19 24.30 -8.39
N LEU A 96 -18.91 24.68 -8.38
CA LEU A 96 -18.22 25.29 -7.24
C LEU A 96 -17.96 26.78 -7.48
N PRO A 97 -17.72 27.56 -6.41
CA PRO A 97 -17.24 28.94 -6.54
C PRO A 97 -15.96 29.10 -7.36
N THR A 98 -15.16 28.03 -7.50
CA THR A 98 -13.88 28.03 -8.22
C THR A 98 -13.98 27.72 -9.71
N ASP A 99 -15.08 27.15 -10.20
CA ASP A 99 -15.16 26.68 -11.59
C ASP A 99 -15.05 27.80 -12.61
N ASP A 100 -15.75 28.90 -12.31
CA ASP A 100 -15.82 30.09 -13.15
C ASP A 100 -14.88 31.20 -12.63
N LEU A 101 -14.00 30.87 -11.66
CA LEU A 101 -13.19 31.83 -10.93
C LEU A 101 -12.11 32.47 -11.81
N LYS A 102 -12.14 33.81 -11.86
CA LYS A 102 -11.14 34.63 -12.55
C LYS A 102 -10.15 35.25 -11.59
N LEU A 103 -10.64 35.73 -10.44
CA LEU A 103 -9.84 36.45 -9.46
C LEU A 103 -10.40 36.26 -8.05
N ILE A 104 -9.51 36.15 -7.06
CA ILE A 104 -9.82 36.30 -5.64
C ILE A 104 -9.11 37.55 -5.12
N LYS A 105 -9.87 38.49 -4.56
CA LYS A 105 -9.32 39.63 -3.83
C LYS A 105 -9.25 39.29 -2.34
N VAL A 106 -8.05 39.43 -1.77
CA VAL A 106 -7.80 39.29 -0.33
C VAL A 106 -7.43 40.66 0.22
N GLU A 107 -8.38 41.29 0.92
CA GLU A 107 -8.25 42.63 1.50
C GLU A 107 -7.69 42.52 2.92
N ILE A 108 -6.38 42.66 3.06
CA ILE A 108 -5.67 42.49 4.34
C ILE A 108 -5.72 43.79 5.16
N SER A 109 -5.55 44.94 4.50
CA SER A 109 -5.69 46.28 5.09
C SER A 109 -6.08 47.30 4.02
N PRO A 110 -6.45 48.55 4.39
CA PRO A 110 -6.81 49.59 3.41
C PRO A 110 -5.76 49.84 2.33
N ASN A 111 -4.48 49.54 2.63
CA ASN A 111 -3.35 49.78 1.73
C ASN A 111 -2.76 48.48 1.14
N VAL A 112 -3.23 47.30 1.56
CA VAL A 112 -2.68 46.00 1.14
C VAL A 112 -3.82 45.08 0.69
N THR A 113 -3.95 44.92 -0.63
CA THR A 113 -4.88 44.00 -1.27
C THR A 113 -4.11 43.09 -2.21
N LEU A 114 -4.30 41.78 -2.07
CA LEU A 114 -3.73 40.79 -2.99
C LEU A 114 -4.78 40.40 -4.03
N ASN A 115 -4.37 40.42 -5.30
CA ASN A 115 -5.18 40.02 -6.44
C ASN A 115 -4.75 38.63 -6.88
N LEU A 116 -5.34 37.59 -6.29
CA LEU A 116 -4.93 36.21 -6.51
C LEU A 116 -5.62 35.62 -7.74
N THR A 117 -4.84 35.09 -8.67
CA THR A 117 -5.33 34.41 -9.86
C THR A 117 -4.98 32.93 -9.79
N TYR A 118 -5.95 32.08 -10.17
CA TYR A 118 -5.78 30.63 -10.17
C TYR A 118 -4.94 30.18 -11.36
N ASP A 119 -3.92 29.37 -11.09
CA ASP A 119 -3.07 28.74 -12.08
C ASP A 119 -3.50 27.28 -12.27
N LYS A 120 -4.15 27.01 -13.41
CA LYS A 120 -4.77 25.70 -13.69
C LYS A 120 -3.76 24.55 -13.73
N ASP A 121 -2.52 24.83 -14.12
CA ASP A 121 -1.49 23.81 -14.29
C ASP A 121 -0.93 23.34 -12.94
N SER A 122 -0.83 24.24 -11.96
CA SER A 122 -0.28 23.92 -10.62
C SER A 122 -1.33 23.69 -9.54
N GLY A 123 -2.59 24.07 -9.77
CA GLY A 123 -3.65 24.02 -8.77
C GLY A 123 -3.50 25.03 -7.63
N LYS A 124 -2.61 26.02 -7.79
CA LYS A 124 -2.30 27.06 -6.80
C LYS A 124 -2.68 28.45 -7.32
N LEU A 125 -2.68 29.45 -6.44
CA LEU A 125 -2.87 30.84 -6.81
C LEU A 125 -1.58 31.65 -6.62
N TYR A 126 -1.44 32.67 -7.46
CA TYR A 126 -0.38 33.66 -7.39
C TYR A 126 -0.97 35.07 -7.41
N ASP A 127 -0.24 36.04 -6.87
CA ASP A 127 -0.62 37.45 -6.94
C ASP A 127 -0.33 38.01 -8.34
N GLN A 128 -1.41 38.31 -9.08
CA GLN A 128 -1.39 38.86 -10.43
C GLN A 128 -0.65 40.21 -10.48
N THR A 129 -0.84 41.07 -9.49
CA THR A 129 -0.20 42.40 -9.44
C THR A 129 1.32 42.26 -9.25
N LYS A 130 1.76 41.25 -8.50
CA LYS A 130 3.18 40.94 -8.33
C LYS A 130 3.76 40.26 -9.58
N PHE A 131 3.00 39.35 -10.21
CA PHE A 131 3.39 38.70 -11.46
C PHE A 131 3.60 39.72 -12.59
N GLU A 132 2.71 40.69 -12.77
CA GLU A 132 2.84 41.71 -13.82
C GLU A 132 4.14 42.52 -13.68
N LYS A 133 4.57 42.79 -12.45
CA LYS A 133 5.82 43.54 -12.16
C LYS A 133 7.08 42.69 -12.30
N THR A 134 7.02 41.43 -11.89
CA THR A 134 8.21 40.57 -11.75
C THR A 134 8.34 39.51 -12.84
N GLN A 135 7.27 39.29 -13.60
CA GLN A 135 7.09 38.21 -14.57
C GLN A 135 7.32 36.80 -13.98
N LYS A 136 7.22 36.66 -12.65
CA LYS A 136 7.36 35.41 -11.90
C LYS A 136 6.06 35.03 -11.21
N LYS A 137 5.56 33.82 -11.45
CA LYS A 137 4.40 33.26 -10.76
C LYS A 137 4.81 32.71 -9.40
N ASP A 138 4.64 33.51 -8.35
CA ASP A 138 4.82 33.07 -6.96
C ASP A 138 3.54 32.31 -6.50
N LEU A 139 3.51 31.00 -6.73
CA LEU A 139 2.38 30.09 -6.47
C LEU A 139 2.23 29.76 -4.97
N TYR A 140 2.06 30.78 -4.15
CA TYR A 140 2.11 30.67 -2.70
C TYR A 140 0.77 30.37 -2.05
N TYR A 141 -0.35 30.41 -2.76
CA TYR A 141 -1.67 30.28 -2.16
C TYR A 141 -2.40 29.03 -2.68
N SER A 142 -3.26 28.43 -1.87
CA SER A 142 -4.04 27.23 -2.21
C SER A 142 -5.48 27.38 -1.78
N ILE A 143 -6.39 26.66 -2.44
CA ILE A 143 -7.81 26.59 -2.08
C ILE A 143 -8.11 25.26 -1.41
N SER A 144 -8.95 25.30 -0.39
CA SER A 144 -9.56 24.11 0.21
C SER A 144 -11.01 24.40 0.61
N TYR A 145 -11.78 23.34 0.88
CA TYR A 145 -13.18 23.45 1.30
C TYR A 145 -13.38 22.81 2.66
N LYS A 146 -14.28 23.38 3.44
CA LYS A 146 -14.78 22.76 4.68
C LYS A 146 -16.31 22.83 4.72
N ASN A 147 -16.94 21.85 5.35
CA ASN A 147 -18.38 21.88 5.61
C ASN A 147 -18.72 22.83 6.79
N ALA A 148 -20.01 22.95 7.11
CA ALA A 148 -20.50 23.78 8.22
C ALA A 148 -19.88 23.43 9.60
N SER A 149 -19.38 22.20 9.77
CA SER A 149 -18.69 21.74 10.98
C SER A 149 -17.18 21.99 10.95
N ASN A 150 -16.66 22.77 9.99
CA ASN A 150 -15.24 23.02 9.76
C ASN A 150 -14.40 21.76 9.50
N ILE A 151 -15.01 20.69 9.00
CA ILE A 151 -14.28 19.49 8.58
C ILE A 151 -13.86 19.66 7.11
N PRO A 152 -12.59 19.38 6.73
CA PRO A 152 -12.15 19.40 5.34
C PRO A 152 -12.96 18.44 4.47
N VAL A 153 -13.41 18.92 3.32
CA VAL A 153 -14.20 18.15 2.34
C VAL A 153 -13.60 18.28 0.95
N SER A 154 -13.78 17.26 0.11
CA SER A 154 -13.28 17.27 -1.27
C SER A 154 -14.17 18.09 -2.20
N GLU A 155 -13.65 18.53 -3.36
CA GLU A 155 -14.48 19.18 -4.39
C GLU A 155 -15.64 18.29 -4.85
N ASP A 156 -15.39 16.99 -5.04
CA ASP A 156 -16.42 16.03 -5.43
C ASP A 156 -17.52 15.91 -4.37
N GLU A 157 -17.16 15.97 -3.09
CA GLU A 157 -18.12 15.97 -2.00
C GLU A 157 -18.99 17.23 -2.03
N VAL A 158 -18.41 18.41 -2.26
CA VAL A 158 -19.19 19.64 -2.34
C VAL A 158 -20.09 19.67 -3.60
N ARG A 159 -19.61 19.18 -4.75
CA ARG A 159 -20.36 19.17 -6.01
C ARG A 159 -21.58 18.26 -6.00
N ASN A 160 -21.57 17.21 -5.17
CA ASN A 160 -22.61 16.18 -5.16
C ASN A 160 -23.47 16.20 -3.89
N ASN A 161 -23.21 17.09 -2.93
CA ASN A 161 -23.98 17.18 -1.69
C ASN A 161 -24.48 18.60 -1.41
N ALA A 162 -25.78 18.72 -1.13
CA ALA A 162 -26.40 20.00 -0.75
C ALA A 162 -26.01 20.33 0.69
N GLY A 163 -25.75 21.61 0.97
CA GLY A 163 -25.31 22.04 2.30
C GLY A 163 -24.62 23.40 2.29
N SER A 164 -24.24 23.83 3.49
CA SER A 164 -23.44 25.04 3.73
C SER A 164 -21.96 24.69 3.82
N TYR A 165 -21.13 25.43 3.09
CA TYR A 165 -19.70 25.20 2.95
C TYR A 165 -18.91 26.49 3.08
N LYS A 166 -17.61 26.35 3.35
CA LYS A 166 -16.63 27.43 3.40
C LYS A 166 -15.50 27.13 2.43
N LEU A 167 -15.19 28.09 1.57
CA LEU A 167 -13.99 28.11 0.77
C LEU A 167 -12.88 28.78 1.57
N PHE A 168 -11.72 28.15 1.68
CA PHE A 168 -10.53 28.70 2.32
C PHE A 168 -9.46 29.01 1.29
N VAL A 169 -8.79 30.15 1.43
CA VAL A 169 -7.52 30.45 0.76
C VAL A 169 -6.43 30.48 1.79
N THR A 170 -5.43 29.62 1.64
CA THR A 170 -4.32 29.47 2.59
C THR A 170 -3.00 29.82 1.92
N ALA A 171 -2.22 30.68 2.56
CA ALA A 171 -0.86 31.01 2.17
C ALA A 171 0.11 29.90 2.62
N THR A 172 0.60 29.14 1.64
CA THR A 172 1.55 28.03 1.83
C THR A 172 3.00 28.51 1.93
N ASP A 173 3.31 29.72 1.46
CA ASP A 173 4.66 30.31 1.50
C ASP A 173 4.62 31.85 1.42
N GLY A 174 5.78 32.49 1.51
CA GLY A 174 5.93 33.96 1.44
C GLY A 174 5.59 34.67 2.75
N ASP A 175 5.40 36.00 2.68
CA ASP A 175 5.25 36.87 3.87
C ASP A 175 4.02 36.52 4.73
N TYR A 176 3.00 35.91 4.13
CA TYR A 176 1.76 35.52 4.80
C TYR A 176 1.68 34.04 5.15
N LYS A 177 2.79 33.30 5.06
CA LYS A 177 2.85 31.85 5.29
C LYS A 177 2.08 31.45 6.55
N SER A 178 1.26 30.41 6.42
CA SER A 178 0.35 29.89 7.45
C SER A 178 -0.91 30.71 7.73
N GLY A 179 -1.10 31.87 7.09
CA GLY A 179 -2.36 32.61 7.13
C GLY A 179 -3.46 31.97 6.28
N SER A 180 -4.73 32.05 6.71
CA SER A 180 -5.87 31.45 6.01
C SER A 180 -7.15 32.28 6.12
N ALA A 181 -7.62 32.82 5.00
CA ALA A 181 -8.90 33.55 4.89
C ALA A 181 -10.01 32.64 4.34
N SER A 182 -11.29 32.97 4.58
CA SER A 182 -12.42 32.15 4.12
C SER A 182 -13.61 32.96 3.58
N ALA A 183 -14.41 32.32 2.72
CA ALA A 183 -15.72 32.80 2.28
C ALA A 183 -16.78 31.68 2.32
N ASP A 184 -17.98 32.01 2.79
CA ASP A 184 -19.09 31.07 2.93
C ASP A 184 -19.91 30.96 1.63
N PHE A 185 -20.44 29.76 1.33
CA PHE A 185 -21.38 29.51 0.22
C PHE A 185 -22.31 28.32 0.51
N ILE A 186 -23.36 28.18 -0.30
CA ILE A 186 -24.38 27.12 -0.14
C ILE A 186 -24.59 26.38 -1.47
N VAL A 187 -24.67 25.06 -1.41
CA VAL A 187 -25.15 24.19 -2.51
C VAL A 187 -26.59 23.76 -2.18
N LYS A 188 -27.54 24.00 -3.09
CA LYS A 188 -28.98 23.76 -2.87
C LYS A 188 -29.48 22.49 -3.56
N GLY A 189 -30.20 21.63 -2.84
CA GLY A 189 -30.94 20.47 -3.38
C GLY A 189 -32.41 20.45 -2.95
N THR A 190 -33.12 19.34 -3.22
CA THR A 190 -34.56 19.18 -2.94
C THR A 190 -34.79 18.59 -1.54
N PRO A 191 -35.47 19.30 -0.61
CA PRO A 191 -35.72 18.81 0.74
C PRO A 191 -36.59 17.54 0.79
N LEU A 192 -36.18 16.54 1.56
CA LEU A 192 -36.87 15.30 1.87
C LEU A 192 -37.00 15.15 3.38
N THR A 193 -38.05 14.45 3.85
CA THR A 193 -38.24 14.13 5.26
C THR A 193 -38.09 12.62 5.46
N LEU A 194 -37.03 12.23 6.16
CA LEU A 194 -36.71 10.84 6.45
C LEU A 194 -37.64 10.26 7.53
N ASP A 195 -37.97 8.99 7.41
CA ASP A 195 -38.64 8.23 8.47
C ASP A 195 -37.67 7.91 9.62
N THR A 196 -38.23 7.62 10.79
CA THR A 196 -37.52 7.36 12.05
C THR A 196 -37.20 5.88 12.28
N HIS A 197 -37.54 5.00 11.33
CA HIS A 197 -37.35 3.55 11.45
C HIS A 197 -36.46 2.98 10.35
N ALA A 198 -35.72 1.93 10.69
CA ALA A 198 -35.05 1.08 9.74
C ALA A 198 -36.02 -0.01 9.23
N TYR A 199 -36.04 -0.25 7.92
CA TYR A 199 -36.94 -1.22 7.30
C TYR A 199 -36.18 -2.43 6.78
N ASN A 200 -36.74 -3.62 6.99
CA ASN A 200 -36.20 -4.84 6.40
C ASN A 200 -36.54 -4.87 4.89
N LYS A 201 -35.53 -4.96 4.02
CA LYS A 201 -35.69 -4.98 2.54
C LYS A 201 -36.50 -6.19 2.04
N GLU A 202 -36.58 -7.27 2.81
CA GLU A 202 -37.27 -8.50 2.43
C GLU A 202 -38.72 -8.54 2.92
N SER A 203 -38.97 -8.22 4.19
CA SER A 203 -40.32 -8.23 4.76
C SER A 203 -41.07 -6.92 4.53
N GLY A 204 -40.36 -5.82 4.29
CA GLY A 204 -40.93 -4.47 4.16
C GLY A 204 -41.39 -3.85 5.48
N LEU A 205 -41.24 -4.57 6.59
CA LEU A 205 -41.69 -4.17 7.93
C LEU A 205 -40.59 -3.36 8.67
N PRO A 206 -40.98 -2.40 9.53
CA PRO A 206 -40.04 -1.68 10.38
C PRO A 206 -39.51 -2.57 11.51
N ASP A 207 -38.23 -2.43 11.86
CA ASP A 207 -37.54 -3.10 12.98
C ASP A 207 -37.70 -4.63 13.05
N ASP A 208 -37.85 -5.24 11.88
CA ASP A 208 -38.01 -6.68 11.71
C ASP A 208 -36.65 -7.33 11.40
N PHE A 209 -35.75 -7.31 12.39
CA PHE A 209 -34.41 -7.88 12.28
C PHE A 209 -34.19 -8.96 13.34
N THR A 210 -33.78 -10.15 12.91
CA THR A 210 -33.43 -11.28 13.78
C THR A 210 -32.11 -11.87 13.30
N TYR A 211 -31.26 -12.26 14.24
CA TYR A 211 -29.97 -12.87 13.94
C TYR A 211 -30.08 -14.07 12.99
N SER A 212 -29.32 -14.02 11.90
CA SER A 212 -29.23 -15.07 10.87
C SER A 212 -27.79 -15.49 10.56
N ALA A 213 -26.80 -14.94 11.30
CA ALA A 213 -25.37 -15.01 10.98
C ALA A 213 -24.99 -14.39 9.61
N GLU A 214 -25.87 -13.58 9.02
CA GLU A 214 -25.66 -12.84 7.78
C GLU A 214 -25.92 -11.34 8.01
N ALA A 215 -25.37 -10.49 7.12
CA ALA A 215 -25.58 -9.04 7.19
C ALA A 215 -27.07 -8.70 7.00
N GLN A 216 -27.59 -7.83 7.85
CA GLN A 216 -28.99 -7.43 7.79
C GLN A 216 -29.28 -6.65 6.50
N LYS A 217 -30.44 -6.87 5.89
CA LYS A 217 -30.85 -6.18 4.67
C LYS A 217 -31.73 -4.98 5.03
N ILE A 218 -31.10 -3.83 5.22
CA ILE A 218 -31.73 -2.61 5.75
C ILE A 218 -31.99 -1.60 4.62
N THR A 219 -33.13 -0.91 4.67
CA THR A 219 -33.45 0.25 3.83
C THR A 219 -34.11 1.35 4.64
N PHE A 220 -34.13 2.56 4.08
CA PHE A 220 -34.78 3.73 4.67
C PHE A 220 -35.86 4.28 3.75
N LYS A 221 -36.80 5.02 4.35
CA LYS A 221 -37.92 5.64 3.62
C LYS A 221 -37.96 7.14 3.85
N ALA A 222 -38.40 7.89 2.86
CA ALA A 222 -38.71 9.32 2.96
C ALA A 222 -40.09 9.58 2.35
N GLY A 223 -40.96 10.30 3.08
CA GLY A 223 -42.33 10.58 2.64
C GLY A 223 -43.15 9.30 2.31
N GLY A 224 -42.85 8.18 2.98
CA GLY A 224 -43.50 6.88 2.78
C GLY A 224 -42.93 6.01 1.65
N ASN A 225 -42.01 6.53 0.83
CA ASN A 225 -41.37 5.80 -0.25
C ASN A 225 -39.96 5.33 0.15
N VAL A 226 -39.53 4.18 -0.35
CA VAL A 226 -38.14 3.71 -0.18
C VAL A 226 -37.19 4.68 -0.86
N LEU A 227 -36.17 5.14 -0.13
CA LEU A 227 -35.08 5.93 -0.71
C LEU A 227 -34.20 5.03 -1.57
N ASP A 228 -33.82 5.53 -2.73
CA ASP A 228 -32.85 4.84 -3.58
C ASP A 228 -31.47 4.82 -2.88
N ASP A 229 -30.75 3.71 -2.95
CA ASP A 229 -29.46 3.53 -2.28
C ASP A 229 -28.39 4.54 -2.76
N SER A 230 -28.57 5.19 -3.92
CA SER A 230 -27.73 6.31 -4.38
C SER A 230 -28.00 7.63 -3.64
N GLN A 231 -29.21 7.79 -3.08
CA GLN A 231 -29.66 9.05 -2.47
C GLN A 231 -29.18 9.25 -1.03
N TYR A 232 -28.50 8.26 -0.45
CA TYR A 232 -28.01 8.34 0.91
C TYR A 232 -26.73 7.51 1.10
N VAL A 233 -25.95 7.89 2.11
CA VAL A 233 -24.91 7.06 2.70
C VAL A 233 -25.39 6.67 4.09
N VAL A 234 -25.12 5.43 4.50
CA VAL A 234 -25.42 4.97 5.86
C VAL A 234 -24.14 4.42 6.51
N LYS A 235 -23.90 4.85 7.74
CA LYS A 235 -22.90 4.27 8.65
C LYS A 235 -23.62 3.67 9.84
N TYR A 236 -23.17 2.49 10.28
CA TYR A 236 -23.78 1.80 11.42
C TYR A 236 -22.87 1.87 12.63
N PHE A 237 -23.44 2.06 13.80
CA PHE A 237 -22.74 2.14 15.08
C PHE A 237 -23.41 1.18 16.06
N LYS A 238 -22.68 0.65 17.03
CA LYS A 238 -23.33 -0.03 18.16
C LYS A 238 -23.97 1.02 19.05
N ASP A 239 -25.06 0.66 19.71
CA ASP A 239 -25.68 1.55 20.70
C ASP A 239 -24.66 1.90 21.80
N GLY A 240 -24.57 3.20 22.11
CA GLY A 240 -23.56 3.78 23.01
C GLY A 240 -22.23 4.22 22.37
N ASP A 241 -21.95 3.89 21.11
CA ASP A 241 -20.82 4.49 20.36
C ASP A 241 -21.15 5.93 19.95
N ASP A 242 -20.15 6.81 19.84
CA ASP A 242 -20.32 8.19 19.39
C ASP A 242 -20.46 8.27 17.85
N PRO A 243 -21.64 8.60 17.29
CA PRO A 243 -21.85 8.70 15.85
C PRO A 243 -21.14 9.89 15.18
N ALA A 244 -20.53 10.78 15.97
CA ALA A 244 -19.65 11.84 15.46
C ALA A 244 -18.24 11.32 15.14
N ASP A 245 -17.74 10.30 15.86
CA ASP A 245 -16.45 9.67 15.61
C ASP A 245 -16.57 8.58 14.53
N SER A 246 -16.19 8.91 13.30
CA SER A 246 -16.28 7.97 12.17
C SER A 246 -15.39 6.72 12.34
N SER A 247 -14.41 6.72 13.25
CA SER A 247 -13.59 5.52 13.53
C SER A 247 -14.35 4.43 14.31
N LYS A 248 -15.48 4.80 14.94
CA LYS A 248 -16.38 3.88 15.66
C LYS A 248 -17.41 3.21 14.76
N ALA A 249 -17.54 3.65 13.51
CA ALA A 249 -18.46 3.05 12.57
C ALA A 249 -18.10 1.58 12.31
N LEU A 250 -19.11 0.72 12.28
CA LEU A 250 -18.99 -0.66 11.88
C LEU A 250 -18.50 -0.72 10.42
N PRO A 251 -17.62 -1.69 10.09
CA PRO A 251 -17.09 -1.83 8.74
C PRO A 251 -18.16 -2.28 7.72
N SER A 252 -19.32 -2.75 8.18
CA SER A 252 -20.43 -3.22 7.37
C SER A 252 -21.77 -3.07 8.11
N THR A 253 -22.86 -3.40 7.45
CA THR A 253 -24.17 -3.57 8.09
C THR A 253 -24.09 -4.60 9.23
N PRO A 254 -24.82 -4.40 10.35
CA PRO A 254 -24.81 -5.32 11.47
C PRO A 254 -25.15 -6.76 11.07
N VAL A 255 -24.52 -7.71 11.75
CA VAL A 255 -24.73 -9.16 11.61
C VAL A 255 -25.22 -9.73 12.93
N ASP A 256 -24.53 -9.40 14.02
CA ASP A 256 -24.81 -9.88 15.37
C ASP A 256 -26.10 -9.26 15.94
N ALA A 257 -26.66 -9.93 16.94
CA ALA A 257 -27.74 -9.41 17.74
C ALA A 257 -27.25 -8.27 18.64
N GLY A 258 -28.07 -7.25 18.79
CA GLY A 258 -27.76 -6.06 19.57
C GLY A 258 -28.55 -4.84 19.13
N ASP A 259 -28.30 -3.75 19.83
CA ASP A 259 -28.86 -2.44 19.53
C ASP A 259 -27.85 -1.63 18.71
N TYR A 260 -28.33 -0.95 17.68
CA TYR A 260 -27.53 -0.26 16.69
C TYR A 260 -28.13 1.09 16.34
N ILE A 261 -27.29 1.99 15.84
CA ILE A 261 -27.69 3.28 15.29
C ILE A 261 -27.24 3.35 13.83
N ALA A 262 -28.17 3.61 12.92
CA ALA A 262 -27.89 3.95 11.54
C ALA A 262 -27.80 5.48 11.41
N LYS A 263 -26.61 5.99 11.11
CA LYS A 263 -26.39 7.38 10.72
C LYS A 263 -26.62 7.51 9.22
N VAL A 264 -27.73 8.12 8.85
CA VAL A 264 -28.14 8.29 7.44
C VAL A 264 -27.84 9.72 7.02
N GLU A 265 -27.01 9.86 5.99
CA GLU A 265 -26.54 11.14 5.43
C GLU A 265 -27.03 11.22 3.96
N PRO A 266 -27.52 12.38 3.49
CA PRO A 266 -27.98 12.52 2.11
C PRO A 266 -26.82 12.41 1.10
N ARG A 267 -27.11 11.95 -0.11
CA ARG A 267 -26.18 11.86 -1.25
C ARG A 267 -26.91 12.12 -2.57
N ASP A 268 -26.17 12.45 -3.64
CA ASP A 268 -26.61 12.45 -5.05
C ASP A 268 -27.94 13.19 -5.29
N GLY A 269 -28.04 14.44 -4.81
CA GLY A 269 -29.18 15.32 -5.08
C GLY A 269 -30.32 15.28 -4.07
N ALA A 270 -30.29 14.35 -3.10
CA ALA A 270 -31.18 14.38 -1.94
C ALA A 270 -30.77 15.50 -0.96
N THR A 271 -31.73 16.06 -0.24
CA THR A 271 -31.46 17.03 0.83
C THR A 271 -32.33 16.70 2.03
N PHE A 272 -31.74 16.14 3.08
CA PHE A 272 -32.42 15.91 4.36
C PHE A 272 -31.39 16.03 5.49
N ASP A 273 -31.85 16.35 6.69
CA ASP A 273 -30.95 16.44 7.85
C ASP A 273 -30.37 15.06 8.15
N THR A 274 -29.09 15.01 8.52
CA THR A 274 -28.46 13.78 9.00
C THR A 274 -29.29 13.20 10.13
N ALA A 275 -29.72 11.95 9.97
CA ALA A 275 -30.58 11.28 10.92
C ALA A 275 -29.84 10.15 11.63
N LEU A 276 -30.11 9.99 12.93
CA LEU A 276 -29.68 8.85 13.71
C LEU A 276 -30.90 7.96 13.96
N ILE A 277 -30.96 6.82 13.27
CA ILE A 277 -32.08 5.89 13.32
C ILE A 277 -31.67 4.68 14.18
N PRO A 278 -32.20 4.54 15.41
CA PRO A 278 -31.95 3.36 16.22
C PRO A 278 -32.72 2.15 15.66
N PHE A 279 -32.13 0.96 15.78
CA PHE A 279 -32.81 -0.31 15.48
C PHE A 279 -32.16 -1.46 16.25
N THR A 280 -32.92 -2.54 16.44
CA THR A 280 -32.47 -3.72 17.19
C THR A 280 -32.44 -4.95 16.29
N VAL A 281 -31.33 -5.67 16.28
CA VAL A 281 -31.23 -7.04 15.76
C VAL A 281 -31.51 -8.00 16.91
N LYS A 282 -32.65 -8.68 16.87
CA LYS A 282 -33.09 -9.58 17.96
C LYS A 282 -32.27 -10.88 17.98
N PRO A 283 -31.89 -11.41 19.15
CA PRO A 283 -31.29 -12.75 19.25
C PRO A 283 -32.20 -13.83 18.67
N LEU A 284 -31.62 -14.83 18.03
CA LEU A 284 -32.36 -15.97 17.48
C LEU A 284 -32.85 -16.87 18.62
N ASN A 285 -34.17 -17.09 18.70
CA ASN A 285 -34.75 -18.06 19.63
C ASN A 285 -34.91 -19.42 18.93
N LEU A 286 -34.03 -20.37 19.23
CA LEU A 286 -34.06 -21.71 18.61
C LEU A 286 -35.30 -22.50 19.02
N LYS A 287 -35.71 -22.47 20.29
CA LYS A 287 -36.92 -23.15 20.75
C LYS A 287 -38.16 -22.64 20.04
N LYS A 288 -38.32 -21.32 19.93
CA LYS A 288 -39.42 -20.70 19.18
C LYS A 288 -39.36 -21.06 17.70
N ALA A 289 -38.17 -21.09 17.11
CA ALA A 289 -38.00 -21.55 15.73
C ALA A 289 -38.42 -23.01 15.56
N VAL A 290 -38.17 -23.88 16.55
CA VAL A 290 -38.67 -25.27 16.57
C VAL A 290 -40.20 -25.33 16.73
N THR A 291 -40.79 -24.60 17.69
CA THR A 291 -42.24 -24.63 17.92
C THR A 291 -43.02 -24.11 16.73
N ASP A 292 -42.50 -23.07 16.07
CA ASP A 292 -43.11 -22.44 14.90
C ASP A 292 -42.82 -23.19 13.58
N ASP A 293 -42.07 -24.31 13.62
CA ASP A 293 -41.62 -25.08 12.44
C ASP A 293 -40.80 -24.25 11.42
N LYS A 294 -39.95 -23.35 11.95
CA LYS A 294 -39.07 -22.42 11.23
C LYS A 294 -37.57 -22.74 11.37
N LEU A 295 -37.23 -23.89 11.95
CA LEU A 295 -35.84 -24.35 12.09
C LEU A 295 -35.59 -25.52 11.14
N ALA A 296 -35.15 -25.22 9.93
CA ALA A 296 -34.81 -26.21 8.92
C ALA A 296 -33.32 -26.55 8.97
N ALA A 297 -32.98 -27.59 9.74
CA ALA A 297 -31.63 -28.10 9.85
C ALA A 297 -31.36 -29.13 8.75
N GLN A 298 -30.32 -28.90 7.95
CA GLN A 298 -29.85 -29.82 6.93
C GLN A 298 -28.57 -30.50 7.41
N PHE A 299 -28.52 -31.82 7.25
CA PHE A 299 -27.35 -32.64 7.55
C PHE A 299 -26.70 -33.17 6.28
N ASN A 300 -25.40 -33.47 6.33
CA ASN A 300 -24.63 -34.09 5.25
C ASN A 300 -25.13 -35.51 4.89
N THR A 301 -25.79 -36.17 5.83
CA THR A 301 -26.54 -37.39 5.62
C THR A 301 -27.78 -37.34 6.49
N SER A 302 -28.91 -37.76 5.94
CA SER A 302 -30.14 -37.97 6.70
C SER A 302 -30.32 -39.45 7.05
N ILE A 303 -29.30 -40.29 6.81
CA ILE A 303 -29.26 -41.70 7.17
C ILE A 303 -27.95 -42.13 7.84
N VAL A 304 -28.04 -42.97 8.86
CA VAL A 304 -26.92 -43.62 9.55
C VAL A 304 -27.09 -45.13 9.45
N VAL A 305 -26.05 -45.83 8.99
CA VAL A 305 -26.08 -47.30 8.80
C VAL A 305 -25.42 -47.98 9.99
N GLY A 306 -26.12 -48.95 10.60
CA GLY A 306 -25.67 -49.77 11.72
C GLY A 306 -26.19 -49.30 13.08
N ALA A 307 -26.67 -50.27 13.88
CA ALA A 307 -27.19 -50.05 15.23
C ALA A 307 -26.12 -49.72 16.29
N ASP A 308 -24.84 -49.91 15.97
CA ASP A 308 -23.70 -49.53 16.83
C ASP A 308 -22.98 -48.27 16.33
N THR A 309 -23.32 -47.77 15.14
CA THR A 309 -22.66 -46.59 14.54
C THR A 309 -23.04 -45.32 15.29
N PRO A 310 -22.08 -44.59 15.90
CA PRO A 310 -22.40 -43.33 16.59
C PRO A 310 -22.91 -42.28 15.60
N ILE A 311 -24.10 -41.72 15.84
CA ILE A 311 -24.76 -40.77 14.93
C ILE A 311 -23.84 -39.57 14.61
N ASN A 312 -23.24 -38.97 15.64
CA ASN A 312 -22.32 -37.83 15.50
C ASN A 312 -21.05 -38.11 14.68
N SER A 313 -20.69 -39.38 14.43
CA SER A 313 -19.53 -39.73 13.61
C SER A 313 -19.78 -39.59 12.10
N LYS A 314 -21.06 -39.57 11.69
CA LYS A 314 -21.47 -39.53 10.28
C LYS A 314 -22.31 -38.30 9.95
N VAL A 315 -23.01 -37.75 10.93
CA VAL A 315 -23.95 -36.64 10.76
C VAL A 315 -23.29 -35.33 11.15
N GLN A 316 -23.26 -34.40 10.19
CA GLN A 316 -22.74 -33.05 10.33
C GLN A 316 -23.78 -32.05 9.83
N LEU A 317 -23.95 -30.96 10.55
CA LEU A 317 -24.83 -29.87 10.18
C LEU A 317 -24.23 -29.09 8.99
N VAL A 318 -24.94 -29.05 7.87
CA VAL A 318 -24.50 -28.44 6.61
C VAL A 318 -25.08 -27.05 6.41
N SER A 319 -26.37 -26.88 6.70
CA SER A 319 -27.05 -25.59 6.64
C SER A 319 -28.19 -25.53 7.67
N VAL A 320 -28.53 -24.33 8.12
CA VAL A 320 -29.72 -24.08 8.94
C VAL A 320 -30.47 -22.92 8.30
N ASN A 321 -31.74 -23.13 7.98
CA ASN A 321 -32.56 -22.17 7.22
C ASN A 321 -31.88 -21.73 5.91
N GLY A 322 -31.19 -22.66 5.25
CA GLY A 322 -30.43 -22.38 4.02
C GLY A 322 -29.08 -21.69 4.22
N SER A 323 -28.79 -21.17 5.43
CA SER A 323 -27.53 -20.49 5.72
C SER A 323 -26.46 -21.46 6.21
N LYS A 324 -25.35 -21.54 5.47
CA LYS A 324 -24.11 -22.23 5.91
C LYS A 324 -23.42 -21.45 7.03
N ALA A 325 -23.53 -20.12 7.02
CA ALA A 325 -22.96 -19.27 8.06
C ALA A 325 -23.62 -19.57 9.40
N LEU A 326 -24.96 -19.65 9.45
CA LEU A 326 -25.69 -20.01 10.66
C LEU A 326 -25.37 -21.45 11.13
N ALA A 327 -25.29 -22.41 10.21
CA ALA A 327 -24.89 -23.78 10.55
C ALA A 327 -23.49 -23.84 11.18
N SER A 328 -22.55 -23.03 10.71
CA SER A 328 -21.19 -22.98 11.28
C SER A 328 -21.14 -22.51 12.74
N LYS A 329 -22.18 -21.79 13.19
CA LYS A 329 -22.34 -21.29 14.56
C LYS A 329 -23.08 -22.24 15.49
N LEU A 330 -23.64 -23.32 14.96
CA LEU A 330 -24.46 -24.27 15.69
C LEU A 330 -23.79 -25.65 15.79
N GLN A 331 -24.19 -26.44 16.78
CA GLN A 331 -23.80 -27.84 16.94
C GLN A 331 -24.96 -28.67 17.50
N ALA A 332 -24.95 -29.97 17.19
CA ALA A 332 -25.86 -30.93 17.82
C ALA A 332 -25.38 -31.24 19.24
N ILE A 333 -26.27 -31.17 20.23
CA ILE A 333 -25.98 -31.54 21.63
C ILE A 333 -26.61 -32.85 22.06
N ASP A 334 -27.73 -33.22 21.43
CA ASP A 334 -28.48 -34.40 21.83
C ASP A 334 -29.27 -34.96 20.66
N TRP A 335 -29.46 -36.28 20.68
CA TRP A 335 -30.24 -37.04 19.72
C TRP A 335 -31.23 -37.91 20.48
N ARG A 336 -32.53 -37.76 20.18
CA ARG A 336 -33.57 -38.63 20.74
C ARG A 336 -34.24 -39.45 19.66
N LYS A 337 -34.52 -40.71 19.96
CA LYS A 337 -35.37 -41.55 19.11
C LYS A 337 -36.80 -40.99 19.14
N ALA A 338 -37.37 -40.69 17.97
CA ALA A 338 -38.69 -40.07 17.84
C ALA A 338 -39.84 -41.09 17.89
N SER A 339 -39.58 -42.34 17.46
CA SER A 339 -40.52 -43.46 17.54
C SER A 339 -39.97 -44.59 18.42
N ALA A 340 -40.83 -45.26 19.18
CA ALA A 340 -40.44 -46.45 19.96
C ALA A 340 -40.14 -47.68 19.07
N VAL A 341 -40.39 -47.58 17.77
CA VAL A 341 -40.29 -48.66 16.79
C VAL A 341 -39.00 -48.50 15.97
N PRO A 342 -38.30 -49.59 15.61
CA PRO A 342 -38.46 -50.96 16.12
C PRO A 342 -38.16 -51.09 17.61
N THR A 343 -39.02 -51.84 18.33
CA THR A 343 -38.88 -52.07 19.77
C THR A 343 -37.63 -52.90 20.07
N GLY A 344 -36.85 -52.48 21.07
CA GLY A 344 -35.64 -53.21 21.50
C GLY A 344 -34.45 -53.13 20.53
N LYS A 345 -34.54 -52.38 19.43
CA LYS A 345 -33.42 -52.09 18.52
C LYS A 345 -33.10 -50.59 18.54
N ASP A 346 -31.82 -50.24 18.44
CA ASP A 346 -31.34 -48.86 18.31
C ASP A 346 -31.34 -48.41 16.83
N LEU A 347 -32.40 -48.79 16.11
CA LEU A 347 -32.75 -48.35 14.75
C LEU A 347 -34.04 -47.54 14.82
N GLY A 348 -34.26 -46.58 13.93
CA GLY A 348 -35.46 -45.73 13.94
C GLY A 348 -35.19 -44.29 13.48
N SER A 349 -36.18 -43.42 13.63
CA SER A 349 -36.04 -41.98 13.36
C SER A 349 -35.52 -41.25 14.60
N TYR A 350 -34.56 -40.34 14.42
CA TYR A 350 -33.94 -39.56 15.48
C TYR A 350 -34.11 -38.06 15.23
N GLN A 351 -34.50 -37.34 16.27
CA GLN A 351 -34.54 -35.88 16.31
C GLN A 351 -33.30 -35.33 17.00
N VAL A 352 -32.86 -34.17 16.55
CA VAL A 352 -31.68 -33.47 17.08
C VAL A 352 -32.05 -32.22 17.84
N LYS A 353 -31.35 -31.98 18.94
CA LYS A 353 -31.37 -30.71 19.66
C LYS A 353 -30.11 -29.92 19.32
N LEU A 354 -30.27 -28.70 18.80
CA LEU A 354 -29.17 -27.83 18.38
C LEU A 354 -28.88 -26.74 19.42
N THR A 355 -27.61 -26.39 19.60
CA THR A 355 -27.18 -25.26 20.45
C THR A 355 -26.09 -24.44 19.76
N ALA A 356 -25.74 -23.28 20.31
CA ALA A 356 -24.61 -22.49 19.87
C ALA A 356 -23.28 -23.23 20.09
N LYS A 357 -22.40 -23.22 19.09
CA LYS A 357 -21.08 -23.86 19.17
C LYS A 357 -20.18 -23.19 20.21
N ASP A 358 -20.24 -21.86 20.28
CA ASP A 358 -19.61 -21.08 21.35
C ASP A 358 -20.59 -20.93 22.52
N PRO A 359 -20.28 -21.47 23.71
CA PRO A 359 -21.11 -21.32 24.90
C PRO A 359 -21.35 -19.88 25.33
N ASN A 360 -20.55 -18.91 24.88
CA ASN A 360 -20.68 -17.49 25.22
C ASN A 360 -21.36 -16.66 24.12
N ASP A 361 -21.81 -17.27 23.02
CA ASP A 361 -22.44 -16.54 21.92
C ASP A 361 -23.74 -15.86 22.39
N LYS A 362 -23.78 -14.53 22.30
CA LYS A 362 -24.91 -13.70 22.73
C LYS A 362 -26.00 -13.55 21.66
N ASN A 363 -25.77 -14.10 20.47
CA ASN A 363 -26.70 -14.01 19.35
C ASN A 363 -27.95 -14.91 19.49
N PHE A 364 -28.01 -15.74 20.53
CA PHE A 364 -29.12 -16.67 20.78
C PHE A 364 -29.83 -16.37 22.10
N VAL A 365 -31.14 -16.57 22.13
CA VAL A 365 -31.94 -16.45 23.37
C VAL A 365 -31.53 -17.53 24.37
N ARG A 366 -31.42 -17.15 25.65
CA ARG A 366 -30.98 -18.04 26.72
C ARG A 366 -31.96 -18.06 27.90
N VAL A 367 -32.06 -19.22 28.54
CA VAL A 367 -32.81 -19.45 29.78
C VAL A 367 -31.89 -20.18 30.74
N ASN A 368 -31.71 -19.67 31.96
CA ASN A 368 -30.81 -20.22 32.98
C ASN A 368 -29.35 -20.40 32.52
N GLY A 369 -28.86 -19.54 31.62
CA GLY A 369 -27.49 -19.57 31.11
C GLY A 369 -27.27 -20.46 29.87
N GLU A 370 -28.22 -21.32 29.53
CA GLU A 370 -28.16 -22.19 28.35
C GLU A 370 -28.99 -21.62 27.19
N VAL A 371 -28.64 -21.98 25.95
CA VAL A 371 -29.41 -21.60 24.76
C VAL A 371 -30.79 -22.25 24.82
N ASP A 372 -31.84 -21.44 24.69
CA ASP A 372 -33.22 -21.92 24.70
C ASP A 372 -33.53 -22.65 23.40
N THR A 373 -33.60 -23.98 23.48
CA THR A 373 -33.69 -24.87 22.33
C THR A 373 -34.49 -26.13 22.66
N ASP A 374 -35.01 -26.79 21.64
CA ASP A 374 -35.78 -28.04 21.73
C ASP A 374 -35.40 -28.99 20.58
N PHE A 375 -35.88 -30.22 20.62
CA PHE A 375 -35.66 -31.19 19.57
C PHE A 375 -36.39 -30.78 18.28
N SER A 376 -35.61 -30.61 17.21
CA SER A 376 -36.14 -30.24 15.91
C SER A 376 -37.06 -31.34 15.34
N LYS A 377 -37.94 -30.94 14.41
CA LYS A 377 -38.81 -31.86 13.68
C LYS A 377 -38.16 -32.43 12.41
N ASN A 378 -36.86 -32.19 12.20
CA ASN A 378 -36.08 -32.79 11.12
C ASN A 378 -35.49 -34.11 11.63
N TYR A 379 -35.71 -35.20 10.89
CA TYR A 379 -35.29 -36.54 11.30
C TYR A 379 -34.03 -36.99 10.58
N VAL A 380 -33.17 -37.69 11.31
CA VAL A 380 -32.15 -38.58 10.74
C VAL A 380 -32.60 -40.01 11.00
N TYR A 381 -32.64 -40.84 9.96
CA TYR A 381 -32.98 -42.25 10.11
C TYR A 381 -31.74 -43.07 10.43
N ARG A 382 -31.89 -44.04 11.32
CA ARG A 382 -30.88 -45.06 11.59
C ARG A 382 -31.41 -46.41 11.15
N VAL A 383 -30.66 -47.06 10.27
CA VAL A 383 -31.06 -48.31 9.61
C VAL A 383 -29.96 -49.35 9.66
N ALA A 384 -30.29 -50.63 9.47
CA ALA A 384 -29.25 -51.67 9.41
C ALA A 384 -28.44 -51.62 8.11
N TYR A 385 -29.09 -51.30 6.98
CA TYR A 385 -28.51 -51.23 5.65
C TYR A 385 -29.05 -50.01 4.89
N ALA A 386 -28.17 -49.23 4.26
CA ALA A 386 -28.59 -48.16 3.36
C ALA A 386 -28.93 -48.70 1.97
N THR A 387 -29.95 -48.12 1.36
CA THR A 387 -30.25 -48.22 -0.06
C THR A 387 -30.11 -46.84 -0.71
N SER A 388 -30.60 -46.66 -1.94
CA SER A 388 -30.48 -45.41 -2.68
C SER A 388 -31.81 -44.70 -2.86
N MET A 389 -31.72 -43.38 -3.07
CA MET A 389 -32.83 -42.53 -3.47
C MET A 389 -32.49 -41.89 -4.82
N GLU A 390 -33.47 -41.82 -5.70
CA GLU A 390 -33.35 -41.22 -7.02
C GLU A 390 -34.45 -40.20 -7.27
N TYR A 391 -34.16 -39.25 -8.16
CA TYR A 391 -35.12 -38.36 -8.76
C TYR A 391 -34.97 -38.41 -10.28
N ASP A 392 -36.07 -38.73 -10.96
CA ASP A 392 -36.09 -38.88 -12.42
C ASP A 392 -35.02 -39.86 -12.94
N GLY A 393 -34.87 -40.99 -12.23
CA GLY A 393 -33.91 -42.06 -12.55
C GLY A 393 -32.44 -41.73 -12.30
N LYS A 394 -32.12 -40.58 -11.68
CA LYS A 394 -30.75 -40.18 -11.30
C LYS A 394 -30.58 -40.09 -9.79
N PRO A 395 -29.37 -40.26 -9.24
CA PRO A 395 -29.13 -40.10 -7.80
C PRO A 395 -29.63 -38.75 -7.29
N MET A 396 -30.51 -38.78 -6.28
CA MET A 396 -31.16 -37.57 -5.75
C MET A 396 -30.20 -36.70 -4.91
N GLU A 397 -29.27 -37.32 -4.20
CA GLU A 397 -28.39 -36.62 -3.26
C GLU A 397 -27.50 -35.58 -3.96
N GLY A 398 -27.54 -34.34 -3.47
CA GLY A 398 -26.73 -33.23 -4.01
C GLY A 398 -27.20 -32.74 -5.38
N GLN A 399 -28.31 -33.26 -5.91
CA GLN A 399 -28.88 -32.81 -7.17
C GLN A 399 -29.49 -31.41 -7.01
N SER A 400 -29.35 -30.57 -8.04
CA SER A 400 -30.06 -29.29 -8.18
C SER A 400 -31.00 -29.37 -9.38
N VAL A 401 -32.28 -29.13 -9.15
CA VAL A 401 -33.34 -29.16 -10.16
C VAL A 401 -33.85 -27.73 -10.36
N ASN A 402 -33.78 -27.23 -11.58
CA ASN A 402 -34.30 -25.92 -11.94
C ASN A 402 -35.62 -26.11 -12.70
N ILE A 403 -36.66 -25.43 -12.24
CA ILE A 403 -38.00 -25.49 -12.82
C ILE A 403 -38.30 -24.12 -13.38
N ASN A 404 -38.40 -24.03 -14.70
CA ASN A 404 -38.82 -22.82 -15.37
C ASN A 404 -40.36 -22.76 -15.44
N GLY A 405 -40.97 -21.86 -14.65
CA GLY A 405 -42.43 -21.73 -14.58
C GLY A 405 -43.11 -21.30 -15.89
N ASN A 406 -42.39 -20.68 -16.83
CA ASN A 406 -42.91 -20.24 -18.13
C ASN A 406 -42.81 -21.32 -19.22
N LEU A 407 -41.94 -22.31 -19.04
CA LEU A 407 -41.86 -23.48 -19.91
C LEU A 407 -42.89 -24.49 -19.41
N GLY A 408 -44.16 -24.34 -19.78
CA GLY A 408 -45.33 -25.08 -19.23
C GLY A 408 -45.29 -26.62 -19.20
N HIS A 409 -44.18 -27.26 -19.61
CA HIS A 409 -43.87 -28.68 -19.45
C HIS A 409 -42.95 -29.00 -18.25
N GLN A 410 -42.35 -28.01 -17.58
CA GLN A 410 -41.53 -28.17 -16.38
C GLN A 410 -42.36 -27.84 -15.14
N GLN A 411 -42.96 -28.86 -14.52
CA GLN A 411 -43.62 -28.72 -13.22
C GLN A 411 -42.90 -29.55 -12.18
N TRP A 412 -42.90 -29.08 -10.94
CA TRP A 412 -42.42 -29.87 -9.81
C TRP A 412 -43.26 -31.14 -9.70
N ASN A 413 -42.60 -32.30 -9.76
CA ASN A 413 -43.25 -33.59 -9.62
C ASN A 413 -42.56 -34.44 -8.56
N LYS A 414 -43.19 -34.52 -7.38
CA LYS A 414 -42.70 -35.35 -6.26
C LYS A 414 -42.70 -36.85 -6.59
N ASP A 415 -43.53 -37.31 -7.53
CA ASP A 415 -43.70 -38.73 -7.82
C ASP A 415 -42.49 -39.30 -8.59
N LEU A 416 -41.62 -38.42 -9.10
CA LEU A 416 -40.32 -38.78 -9.68
C LEU A 416 -39.28 -39.16 -8.62
N ILE A 417 -39.54 -38.87 -7.33
CA ILE A 417 -38.71 -39.34 -6.22
C ILE A 417 -39.03 -40.81 -5.97
N LYS A 418 -38.02 -41.67 -6.09
CA LYS A 418 -38.13 -43.11 -5.78
C LYS A 418 -37.01 -43.55 -4.86
N ALA A 419 -37.35 -44.34 -3.85
CA ALA A 419 -36.36 -45.13 -3.11
C ALA A 419 -36.17 -46.48 -3.80
N ARG A 420 -34.99 -47.09 -3.60
CA ARG A 420 -34.73 -48.48 -3.99
C ARG A 420 -34.85 -49.38 -2.77
N ASP A 421 -35.67 -50.42 -2.86
CA ASP A 421 -35.79 -51.43 -1.79
C ASP A 421 -34.57 -52.37 -1.76
N GLN A 422 -34.58 -53.37 -0.87
CA GLN A 422 -33.49 -54.35 -0.77
C GLN A 422 -33.22 -55.16 -2.07
N ASN A 423 -34.18 -55.20 -2.99
CA ASN A 423 -34.11 -55.90 -4.27
C ASN A 423 -33.85 -54.94 -5.44
N GLY A 424 -33.67 -53.64 -5.18
CA GLY A 424 -33.51 -52.61 -6.21
C GLY A 424 -34.81 -52.16 -6.88
N VAL A 425 -35.97 -52.57 -6.36
CA VAL A 425 -37.29 -52.16 -6.88
C VAL A 425 -37.56 -50.71 -6.48
N ALA A 426 -38.05 -49.91 -7.43
CA ALA A 426 -38.44 -48.53 -7.17
C ALA A 426 -39.74 -48.48 -6.37
N ILE A 427 -39.72 -47.74 -5.26
CA ILE A 427 -40.83 -47.58 -4.33
C ILE A 427 -40.95 -46.12 -3.88
N ASP A 428 -42.13 -45.74 -3.40
CA ASP A 428 -42.37 -44.38 -2.95
C ASP A 428 -41.66 -44.09 -1.62
N PRO A 429 -41.13 -42.86 -1.41
CA PRO A 429 -40.52 -42.48 -0.16
C PRO A 429 -41.56 -42.46 0.98
N SER A 430 -41.11 -42.80 2.19
CA SER A 430 -41.94 -42.76 3.41
C SER A 430 -42.34 -41.33 3.75
N GLU A 431 -41.42 -40.37 3.60
CA GLU A 431 -41.63 -38.96 3.89
C GLU A 431 -40.92 -38.08 2.86
N VAL A 432 -41.55 -36.96 2.49
CA VAL A 432 -40.93 -35.90 1.68
C VAL A 432 -41.22 -34.57 2.35
N PHE A 433 -40.17 -33.79 2.58
CA PHE A 433 -40.24 -32.49 3.22
C PHE A 433 -39.70 -31.40 2.28
N TYR A 434 -40.38 -30.25 2.30
CA TYR A 434 -39.99 -29.07 1.54
C TYR A 434 -39.64 -27.98 2.53
N THR A 435 -38.48 -27.36 2.37
CA THR A 435 -38.09 -26.18 3.13
C THR A 435 -37.96 -25.01 2.16
N ASP A 436 -38.77 -23.96 2.35
CA ASP A 436 -38.55 -22.69 1.67
C ASP A 436 -37.25 -22.05 2.22
N VAL A 437 -36.27 -21.87 1.34
CA VAL A 437 -34.92 -21.38 1.72
C VAL A 437 -34.96 -19.95 2.22
N ARG A 438 -35.85 -19.10 1.68
CA ARG A 438 -35.96 -17.68 2.05
C ARG A 438 -36.52 -17.52 3.46
N THR A 439 -37.52 -18.31 3.81
CA THR A 439 -38.21 -18.19 5.10
C THR A 439 -37.68 -19.17 6.15
N GLY A 440 -36.90 -20.18 5.74
CA GLY A 440 -36.46 -21.28 6.59
C GLY A 440 -37.60 -22.18 7.07
N LYS A 441 -38.81 -22.03 6.52
CA LYS A 441 -40.01 -22.74 6.98
C LYS A 441 -40.23 -24.01 6.18
N LYS A 442 -40.70 -25.04 6.88
CA LYS A 442 -41.29 -26.20 6.21
C LYS A 442 -42.56 -25.76 5.48
N VAL A 443 -42.67 -26.13 4.21
CA VAL A 443 -43.86 -25.90 3.37
C VAL A 443 -44.44 -27.24 2.94
N ASN A 444 -45.74 -27.27 2.64
CA ASN A 444 -46.45 -28.51 2.30
C ASN A 444 -46.18 -28.97 0.86
N SER A 445 -45.76 -28.06 -0.01
CA SER A 445 -45.42 -28.32 -1.41
C SER A 445 -44.58 -27.17 -1.96
N ILE A 446 -43.87 -27.42 -3.06
CA ILE A 446 -43.35 -26.36 -3.91
C ILE A 446 -44.52 -25.79 -4.72
N SER A 447 -45.18 -24.76 -4.19
CA SER A 447 -46.15 -23.96 -4.94
C SER A 447 -45.37 -23.17 -5.99
N GLY A 448 -45.84 -23.08 -7.24
CA GLY A 448 -45.15 -22.47 -8.39
C GLY A 448 -44.75 -20.99 -8.27
N THR A 449 -44.76 -20.42 -7.06
CA THR A 449 -44.10 -19.19 -6.67
C THR A 449 -42.58 -19.33 -6.79
N SER A 450 -41.97 -18.38 -7.51
CA SER A 450 -40.51 -18.28 -7.64
C SER A 450 -39.84 -18.30 -6.27
N GLY A 451 -38.85 -19.18 -6.11
CA GLY A 451 -38.19 -19.41 -4.82
C GLY A 451 -37.27 -20.64 -4.87
N GLU A 452 -36.37 -20.69 -3.89
CA GLU A 452 -35.52 -21.87 -3.67
C GLU A 452 -36.11 -22.74 -2.55
N TYR A 453 -36.09 -24.04 -2.78
CA TYR A 453 -36.60 -25.04 -1.85
C TYR A 453 -35.56 -26.15 -1.67
N ILE A 454 -35.39 -26.62 -0.44
CA ILE A 454 -34.65 -27.86 -0.16
C ILE A 454 -35.69 -28.97 -0.04
N VAL A 455 -35.53 -30.02 -0.84
CA VAL A 455 -36.38 -31.22 -0.79
C VAL A 455 -35.60 -32.34 -0.13
N THR A 456 -36.11 -32.83 0.99
CA THR A 456 -35.55 -33.98 1.71
C THR A 456 -36.53 -35.13 1.58
N ALA A 457 -36.08 -36.26 1.04
CA ALA A 457 -36.85 -37.48 0.97
C ALA A 457 -36.24 -38.53 1.89
N LEU A 458 -37.09 -39.20 2.67
CA LEU A 458 -36.73 -40.27 3.57
C LEU A 458 -37.55 -41.51 3.21
N TRP A 459 -36.91 -42.67 3.28
CA TRP A 459 -37.56 -43.96 3.13
C TRP A 459 -36.99 -44.96 4.13
N HIS A 460 -37.88 -45.79 4.67
CA HIS A 460 -37.51 -46.98 5.43
C HIS A 460 -38.50 -48.10 5.10
N ASN A 461 -38.05 -49.35 5.22
CA ASN A 461 -38.98 -50.46 5.13
C ASN A 461 -39.88 -50.49 6.38
N ASN A 462 -41.18 -50.75 6.17
CA ASN A 462 -42.23 -50.69 7.21
C ASN A 462 -42.79 -52.07 7.61
N GLU A 463 -42.17 -53.16 7.12
CA GLU A 463 -42.55 -54.52 7.49
C GLU A 463 -42.25 -54.76 8.98
N ALA A 464 -43.27 -55.10 9.78
CA ALA A 464 -43.16 -55.17 11.24
C ALA A 464 -41.99 -56.02 11.77
N ALA A 465 -41.59 -57.08 11.06
CA ALA A 465 -40.47 -57.94 11.46
C ALA A 465 -39.08 -57.35 11.13
N ARG A 466 -39.03 -56.39 10.21
CA ARG A 466 -37.80 -55.86 9.61
C ARG A 466 -37.74 -54.34 9.61
N GLU A 467 -38.62 -53.66 10.34
CA GLU A 467 -38.76 -52.21 10.27
C GLU A 467 -37.42 -51.50 10.53
N TYR A 468 -37.05 -50.55 9.66
CA TYR A 468 -35.75 -49.87 9.64
C TYR A 468 -34.53 -50.78 9.38
N ASP A 469 -34.69 -52.04 8.96
CA ASP A 469 -33.56 -52.84 8.48
C ASP A 469 -32.96 -52.21 7.21
N PHE A 470 -33.80 -51.63 6.34
CA PHE A 470 -33.36 -50.88 5.16
C PHE A 470 -33.93 -49.47 5.16
N GLY A 471 -33.15 -48.52 4.65
CA GLY A 471 -33.68 -47.21 4.33
C GLY A 471 -32.79 -46.44 3.40
N ALA A 472 -33.35 -45.36 2.86
CA ALA A 472 -32.67 -44.39 2.03
C ALA A 472 -33.04 -43.01 2.51
N ALA A 473 -32.11 -42.07 2.38
CA ALA A 473 -32.39 -40.67 2.57
C ALA A 473 -31.63 -39.89 1.53
N ALA A 474 -32.25 -38.88 0.95
CA ALA A 474 -31.53 -37.94 0.12
C ALA A 474 -32.07 -36.51 0.20
N THR A 475 -31.20 -35.56 -0.07
CA THR A 475 -31.53 -34.14 -0.19
C THR A 475 -31.19 -33.61 -1.58
N MET A 476 -32.08 -32.78 -2.13
CA MET A 476 -31.85 -32.03 -3.37
C MET A 476 -32.26 -30.57 -3.20
N ARG A 477 -31.71 -29.69 -4.05
CA ARG A 477 -32.18 -28.31 -4.17
C ARG A 477 -33.13 -28.21 -5.36
N VAL A 478 -34.28 -27.56 -5.17
CA VAL A 478 -35.21 -27.23 -6.25
C VAL A 478 -35.35 -25.72 -6.31
N THR A 479 -34.98 -25.14 -7.44
CA THR A 479 -35.20 -23.72 -7.70
C THR A 479 -36.35 -23.58 -8.67
N VAL A 480 -37.43 -22.94 -8.24
CA VAL A 480 -38.51 -22.51 -9.12
C VAL A 480 -38.21 -21.08 -9.51
N SER A 481 -38.07 -20.83 -10.80
CA SER A 481 -37.88 -19.49 -11.34
C SER A 481 -38.76 -19.34 -12.56
N GLU A 482 -39.40 -18.20 -12.74
CA GLU A 482 -40.13 -17.91 -13.98
C GLU A 482 -39.18 -17.82 -15.20
N ASN A 483 -37.88 -17.54 -14.98
CA ASN A 483 -36.86 -17.45 -16.03
C ASN A 483 -35.48 -17.91 -15.52
N SER A 484 -34.59 -18.46 -16.36
CA SER A 484 -33.22 -18.87 -15.98
C SER A 484 -32.20 -18.63 -17.10
N VAL A 485 -30.94 -18.35 -16.72
CA VAL A 485 -29.79 -18.09 -17.62
C VAL A 485 -28.50 -18.71 -17.06
N ASP A 486 -27.63 -19.25 -17.92
CA ASP A 486 -26.26 -19.69 -17.53
C ASP A 486 -25.23 -18.60 -17.88
N ALA A 487 -24.52 -18.08 -16.87
CA ALA A 487 -23.57 -17.00 -17.04
C ALA A 487 -22.33 -17.42 -17.83
N ASP A 488 -21.90 -18.68 -17.79
CA ASP A 488 -20.73 -19.13 -18.56
C ASP A 488 -20.93 -18.99 -20.07
N THR A 489 -22.17 -19.13 -20.54
CA THR A 489 -22.51 -19.05 -21.96
C THR A 489 -23.13 -17.71 -22.36
N ASN A 490 -23.75 -16.99 -21.42
CA ASN A 490 -24.56 -15.81 -21.72
C ASN A 490 -24.06 -14.52 -21.08
N ALA A 491 -23.19 -14.57 -20.06
CA ALA A 491 -22.55 -13.38 -19.52
C ALA A 491 -21.33 -13.01 -20.36
N ILE A 492 -21.20 -11.72 -20.66
CA ILE A 492 -20.02 -11.14 -21.29
C ILE A 492 -19.44 -10.18 -20.27
N VAL A 493 -18.25 -10.50 -19.75
CA VAL A 493 -17.48 -9.60 -18.89
C VAL A 493 -16.29 -9.07 -19.67
N THR A 494 -16.10 -7.76 -19.65
CA THR A 494 -14.98 -7.06 -20.27
C THR A 494 -14.17 -6.32 -19.22
N PHE A 495 -12.86 -6.22 -19.44
CA PHE A 495 -11.98 -5.47 -18.54
C PHE A 495 -11.03 -4.57 -19.34
N LYS A 496 -11.00 -3.29 -18.96
CA LYS A 496 -10.01 -2.31 -19.45
C LYS A 496 -8.74 -2.45 -18.62
N GLN A 497 -7.64 -2.89 -19.26
CA GLN A 497 -6.39 -3.14 -18.54
C GLN A 497 -5.76 -1.85 -18.05
N GLN A 498 -5.84 -0.80 -18.87
CA GLN A 498 -5.47 0.57 -18.51
C GLN A 498 -6.72 1.44 -18.39
N LYS A 499 -6.62 2.50 -17.58
CA LYS A 499 -7.72 3.46 -17.37
C LYS A 499 -8.19 4.12 -18.68
N ASP A 500 -7.25 4.35 -19.59
CA ASP A 500 -7.47 5.08 -20.83
C ASP A 500 -7.77 4.17 -22.04
N ASP A 501 -7.90 2.85 -21.82
CA ASP A 501 -8.26 1.93 -22.90
C ASP A 501 -9.66 2.26 -23.45
N GLU A 502 -9.76 2.42 -24.77
CA GLU A 502 -11.03 2.70 -25.43
C GLU A 502 -12.03 1.54 -25.26
N GLN A 503 -11.54 0.29 -25.32
CA GLN A 503 -12.36 -0.92 -25.25
C GLN A 503 -11.76 -1.95 -24.28
N GLY A 504 -12.62 -2.60 -23.49
CA GLY A 504 -12.21 -3.70 -22.61
C GLY A 504 -12.15 -5.04 -23.34
N VAL A 505 -11.27 -5.94 -22.89
CA VAL A 505 -11.12 -7.29 -23.44
C VAL A 505 -12.09 -8.25 -22.76
N VAL A 506 -12.77 -9.11 -23.52
CA VAL A 506 -13.66 -10.15 -22.98
C VAL A 506 -12.83 -11.16 -22.18
N THR A 507 -13.22 -11.44 -20.93
CA THR A 507 -12.50 -12.36 -20.06
C THR A 507 -13.43 -13.14 -19.13
N SER A 508 -13.01 -14.35 -18.75
CA SER A 508 -13.65 -15.18 -17.72
C SER A 508 -13.01 -15.02 -16.33
N ALA A 509 -11.88 -14.30 -16.23
CA ALA A 509 -11.21 -13.96 -14.98
C ALA A 509 -10.46 -12.63 -15.12
N ILE A 510 -10.57 -11.75 -14.14
CA ILE A 510 -9.89 -10.46 -14.17
C ILE A 510 -8.60 -10.58 -13.39
N LYS A 511 -7.47 -10.28 -14.04
CA LYS A 511 -6.15 -10.22 -13.42
C LYS A 511 -5.47 -8.92 -13.80
N THR A 512 -5.03 -8.16 -12.80
CA THR A 512 -4.31 -6.90 -13.01
C THR A 512 -3.28 -6.65 -11.91
N THR A 513 -2.40 -5.69 -12.12
CA THR A 513 -1.45 -5.20 -11.12
C THR A 513 -2.01 -3.94 -10.45
N TYR A 514 -1.74 -3.77 -9.16
CA TYR A 514 -2.12 -2.59 -8.40
C TYR A 514 -1.58 -1.30 -9.04
N ASP A 515 -2.46 -0.33 -9.27
CA ASP A 515 -2.12 1.00 -9.82
C ASP A 515 -2.64 2.16 -8.96
N GLY A 516 -3.19 1.86 -7.79
CA GLY A 516 -3.72 2.87 -6.85
C GLY A 516 -5.10 3.42 -7.23
N THR A 517 -5.78 2.88 -8.26
CA THR A 517 -7.09 3.35 -8.70
C THR A 517 -8.17 2.26 -8.65
N ASP A 518 -9.42 2.66 -8.44
CA ASP A 518 -10.55 1.72 -8.37
C ASP A 518 -10.78 1.01 -9.71
N ILE A 519 -10.79 -0.32 -9.71
CA ILE A 519 -10.98 -1.13 -10.92
C ILE A 519 -12.45 -1.39 -11.26
N ILE A 520 -13.42 -1.16 -10.37
CA ILE A 520 -14.84 -1.47 -10.66
C ILE A 520 -15.30 -0.75 -11.93
N LYS A 521 -14.93 0.52 -12.09
CA LYS A 521 -15.28 1.34 -13.27
C LYS A 521 -14.65 0.85 -14.58
N ARG A 522 -13.66 -0.06 -14.50
CA ARG A 522 -12.97 -0.66 -15.66
C ARG A 522 -13.57 -1.99 -16.07
N ILE A 523 -14.54 -2.49 -15.31
CA ILE A 523 -15.23 -3.75 -15.57
C ILE A 523 -16.55 -3.44 -16.26
N GLY A 524 -16.70 -3.90 -17.50
CA GLY A 524 -17.97 -3.93 -18.21
C GLY A 524 -18.59 -5.31 -18.08
N TYR A 525 -19.93 -5.38 -17.99
CA TYR A 525 -20.63 -6.66 -18.02
C TYR A 525 -22.00 -6.53 -18.66
N SER A 526 -22.47 -7.65 -19.21
CA SER A 526 -23.83 -7.81 -19.71
C SER A 526 -24.23 -9.28 -19.64
N VAL A 527 -25.51 -9.57 -19.50
CA VAL A 527 -26.02 -10.95 -19.47
C VAL A 527 -27.09 -11.09 -20.54
N LYS A 528 -26.91 -12.01 -21.48
CA LYS A 528 -27.91 -12.30 -22.52
C LYS A 528 -29.06 -13.12 -21.95
N LYS A 529 -30.28 -12.73 -22.29
CA LYS A 529 -31.49 -13.52 -22.03
C LYS A 529 -31.71 -14.56 -23.12
N ASP A 530 -31.44 -14.19 -24.36
CA ASP A 530 -31.56 -15.01 -25.57
C ASP A 530 -30.59 -14.53 -26.66
N ALA A 531 -30.74 -15.01 -27.90
CA ALA A 531 -29.85 -14.67 -29.01
C ALA A 531 -29.79 -13.16 -29.34
N THR A 532 -30.84 -12.40 -29.03
CA THR A 532 -30.99 -10.99 -29.46
C THR A 532 -31.24 -10.01 -28.30
N HIS A 533 -31.57 -10.48 -27.10
CA HIS A 533 -31.94 -9.64 -25.96
C HIS A 533 -31.03 -9.83 -24.74
N TYR A 534 -30.85 -8.76 -23.97
CA TYR A 534 -30.05 -8.72 -22.75
C TYR A 534 -30.94 -8.47 -21.52
N LEU A 535 -30.51 -8.98 -20.37
CA LEU A 535 -31.10 -8.66 -19.07
C LEU A 535 -30.76 -7.23 -18.68
N GLU A 536 -31.70 -6.54 -18.03
CA GLU A 536 -31.47 -5.20 -17.49
C GLU A 536 -30.89 -5.24 -16.08
N GLU A 537 -29.82 -4.49 -15.83
CA GLU A 537 -29.26 -4.34 -14.50
C GLU A 537 -30.03 -3.30 -13.67
N GLY A 538 -30.23 -3.60 -12.38
CA GLY A 538 -30.78 -2.69 -11.39
C GLY A 538 -31.45 -3.41 -10.21
N PRO A 539 -31.60 -2.76 -9.05
CA PRO A 539 -32.11 -3.37 -7.82
C PRO A 539 -33.52 -3.99 -7.94
N ASP A 540 -34.33 -3.45 -8.85
CA ASP A 540 -35.68 -3.93 -9.19
C ASP A 540 -35.79 -4.45 -10.65
N LYS A 541 -34.66 -4.56 -11.34
CA LYS A 541 -34.57 -5.00 -12.74
C LYS A 541 -34.35 -6.51 -12.82
N ASP A 542 -33.68 -6.99 -13.84
CA ASP A 542 -33.52 -8.42 -14.09
C ASP A 542 -32.37 -8.99 -13.26
N PHE A 543 -31.30 -8.24 -12.99
CA PHE A 543 -30.20 -8.68 -12.15
C PHE A 543 -29.46 -7.50 -11.49
N THR A 544 -28.65 -7.78 -10.47
CA THR A 544 -27.67 -6.88 -9.85
C THR A 544 -26.30 -7.56 -9.83
N VAL A 545 -25.25 -6.79 -9.58
CA VAL A 545 -23.89 -7.31 -9.42
C VAL A 545 -23.34 -6.93 -8.07
N ASP A 546 -22.82 -7.92 -7.34
CA ASP A 546 -22.08 -7.70 -6.11
C ASP A 546 -20.60 -7.99 -6.35
N TYR A 547 -19.74 -7.10 -5.90
CA TYR A 547 -18.32 -7.38 -5.77
C TYR A 547 -18.04 -7.81 -4.34
N THR A 548 -17.32 -8.90 -4.14
CA THR A 548 -16.99 -9.41 -2.81
C THR A 548 -15.49 -9.55 -2.62
N ASP A 549 -14.98 -9.29 -1.42
CA ASP A 549 -13.58 -9.55 -1.07
C ASP A 549 -13.34 -11.05 -0.79
N SER A 550 -12.09 -11.42 -0.51
CA SER A 550 -11.68 -12.78 -0.13
C SER A 550 -12.41 -13.37 1.09
N LYS A 551 -13.06 -12.54 1.90
CA LYS A 551 -13.81 -12.92 3.09
C LYS A 551 -15.32 -13.00 2.81
N GLY A 552 -15.75 -12.69 1.58
CA GLY A 552 -17.15 -12.68 1.16
C GLY A 552 -17.90 -11.38 1.46
N ASN A 553 -17.21 -10.30 1.88
CA ASN A 553 -17.85 -9.02 2.16
C ASN A 553 -18.14 -8.27 0.87
N VAL A 554 -19.34 -7.71 0.70
CA VAL A 554 -19.66 -6.88 -0.45
C VAL A 554 -18.88 -5.56 -0.37
N VAL A 555 -18.19 -5.20 -1.46
CA VAL A 555 -17.36 -4.00 -1.58
C VAL A 555 -17.88 -3.12 -2.70
N THR A 556 -17.85 -1.80 -2.49
CA THR A 556 -18.27 -0.80 -3.47
C THR A 556 -17.10 -0.14 -4.21
N SER A 557 -15.87 -0.54 -3.86
CA SER A 557 -14.62 -0.12 -4.49
C SER A 557 -13.62 -1.26 -4.42
N ILE A 558 -12.87 -1.50 -5.50
CA ILE A 558 -11.77 -2.46 -5.52
C ILE A 558 -10.51 -1.68 -5.91
N LYS A 559 -9.72 -1.31 -4.90
CA LYS A 559 -8.44 -0.62 -5.09
C LYS A 559 -7.26 -1.49 -4.67
N ASP A 560 -7.35 -2.13 -3.51
CA ASP A 560 -6.22 -2.81 -2.88
C ASP A 560 -5.85 -4.14 -3.55
N ALA A 561 -4.59 -4.54 -3.38
CA ALA A 561 -4.11 -5.84 -3.82
C ALA A 561 -4.80 -6.96 -3.04
N GLY A 562 -5.25 -8.00 -3.75
CA GLY A 562 -6.02 -9.08 -3.15
C GLY A 562 -6.90 -9.83 -4.15
N THR A 563 -7.68 -10.77 -3.62
CA THR A 563 -8.65 -11.55 -4.39
C THR A 563 -10.06 -11.06 -4.10
N TYR A 564 -10.83 -10.86 -5.15
CA TYR A 564 -12.21 -10.42 -5.13
C TYR A 564 -13.06 -11.29 -6.07
N THR A 565 -14.38 -11.18 -6.00
CA THR A 565 -15.30 -11.92 -6.86
C THR A 565 -16.46 -11.03 -7.27
N LEU A 566 -16.68 -10.87 -8.57
CA LEU A 566 -17.92 -10.33 -9.14
C LEU A 566 -18.97 -11.44 -9.14
N THR A 567 -20.16 -11.18 -8.61
CA THR A 567 -21.28 -12.15 -8.60
C THR A 567 -22.56 -11.52 -9.14
N PHE A 568 -23.12 -12.12 -10.18
CA PHE A 568 -24.44 -11.80 -10.72
C PHE A 568 -25.53 -12.34 -9.79
N LYS A 569 -26.42 -11.47 -9.33
CA LYS A 569 -27.56 -11.81 -8.45
C LYS A 569 -28.86 -11.43 -9.14
N SER A 570 -29.90 -12.21 -8.96
CA SER A 570 -31.20 -11.87 -9.53
C SER A 570 -32.34 -12.39 -8.67
N LYS A 571 -33.42 -11.59 -8.59
CA LYS A 571 -34.71 -11.99 -7.99
C LYS A 571 -35.66 -12.61 -9.02
N LYS A 572 -35.44 -12.35 -10.33
CA LYS A 572 -36.34 -12.74 -11.44
C LYS A 572 -35.82 -13.93 -12.25
N TYR A 573 -34.51 -14.11 -12.29
CA TYR A 573 -33.82 -15.13 -13.06
C TYR A 573 -32.95 -15.98 -12.13
N PHE A 574 -32.99 -17.30 -12.28
CA PHE A 574 -31.93 -18.13 -11.71
C PHE A 574 -30.69 -18.07 -12.61
N ILE A 575 -29.59 -17.49 -12.09
CA ILE A 575 -28.31 -17.36 -12.81
C ILE A 575 -27.38 -18.49 -12.40
N LYS A 576 -27.08 -19.41 -13.32
CA LYS A 576 -26.10 -20.48 -13.12
C LYS A 576 -24.68 -19.94 -13.32
N ASN A 577 -23.72 -20.46 -12.55
CA ASN A 577 -22.31 -20.04 -12.54
C ASN A 577 -22.11 -18.53 -12.38
N PRO A 578 -22.73 -17.89 -11.37
CA PRO A 578 -22.91 -16.44 -11.34
C PRO A 578 -21.63 -15.63 -11.07
N SER A 579 -20.47 -16.26 -10.91
CA SER A 579 -19.30 -15.61 -10.32
C SER A 579 -18.10 -15.56 -11.26
N VAL A 580 -17.42 -14.40 -11.28
CA VAL A 580 -16.18 -14.14 -12.01
C VAL A 580 -15.08 -13.74 -11.02
N PRO A 581 -13.96 -14.47 -10.95
CA PRO A 581 -12.87 -14.15 -10.03
C PRO A 581 -12.08 -12.91 -10.50
N ILE A 582 -11.63 -12.12 -9.54
CA ILE A 582 -10.83 -10.91 -9.71
C ILE A 582 -9.57 -11.03 -8.86
N THR A 583 -8.41 -10.76 -9.42
CA THR A 583 -7.13 -10.74 -8.70
C THR A 583 -6.35 -9.47 -9.01
N ILE A 584 -6.01 -8.72 -7.97
CA ILE A 584 -5.08 -7.59 -8.04
C ILE A 584 -3.76 -8.01 -7.39
N GLU A 585 -2.70 -8.08 -8.19
CA GLU A 585 -1.35 -8.39 -7.71
C GLU A 585 -0.65 -7.11 -7.19
N PRO A 586 0.14 -7.20 -6.11
CA PRO A 586 0.94 -6.07 -5.64
C PRO A 586 1.87 -5.51 -6.72
N ALA A 587 2.05 -4.18 -6.74
CA ALA A 587 2.98 -3.52 -7.66
C ALA A 587 4.43 -3.79 -7.24
N LYS A 588 5.17 -4.54 -8.04
CA LYS A 588 6.58 -4.86 -7.80
C LYS A 588 7.49 -3.80 -8.40
N ILE A 589 7.98 -2.89 -7.57
CA ILE A 589 8.89 -1.81 -7.95
C ILE A 589 10.33 -2.27 -7.69
N GLN A 590 10.97 -2.82 -8.73
CA GLN A 590 12.34 -3.37 -8.65
C GLN A 590 13.39 -2.40 -9.18
N ALA A 591 13.02 -1.56 -10.14
CA ALA A 591 13.84 -0.47 -10.63
C ALA A 591 12.97 0.77 -10.87
N ILE A 592 13.60 1.94 -10.78
CA ILE A 592 12.97 3.24 -11.03
C ILE A 592 13.77 3.99 -12.09
N MET A 593 13.11 4.85 -12.87
CA MET A 593 13.76 5.69 -13.87
C MET A 593 13.04 7.04 -14.00
N PRO A 594 13.77 8.16 -13.95
CA PRO A 594 13.23 9.48 -14.26
C PRO A 594 12.94 9.67 -15.75
N PHE A 595 11.77 10.23 -16.04
CA PHE A 595 11.28 10.61 -17.35
C PHE A 595 10.94 12.10 -17.37
N ARG A 596 10.98 12.66 -18.57
CA ARG A 596 10.50 14.02 -18.87
C ARG A 596 9.63 13.98 -20.12
N ILE A 597 8.73 14.95 -20.26
CA ILE A 597 8.00 15.13 -21.52
C ILE A 597 8.91 15.86 -22.51
N ASP A 598 9.17 15.24 -23.63
CA ASP A 598 9.91 15.86 -24.72
C ASP A 598 9.08 17.02 -25.31
N PRO A 599 9.64 18.24 -25.36
CA PRO A 599 8.88 19.42 -25.76
C PRO A 599 8.41 19.38 -27.21
N ASP A 600 9.11 18.67 -28.09
CA ASP A 600 8.82 18.60 -29.52
C ASP A 600 7.82 17.47 -29.82
N THR A 601 8.05 16.28 -29.27
CA THR A 601 7.22 15.10 -29.55
C THR A 601 6.03 14.94 -28.61
N LYS A 602 6.01 15.68 -27.49
CA LYS A 602 5.03 15.56 -26.38
C LYS A 602 4.96 14.15 -25.78
N LYS A 603 5.96 13.30 -26.03
CA LYS A 603 6.03 11.94 -25.48
C LYS A 603 6.94 11.90 -24.26
N ALA A 604 6.63 10.98 -23.35
CA ALA A 604 7.51 10.64 -22.24
C ALA A 604 8.82 10.06 -22.78
N LYS A 605 9.95 10.67 -22.43
CA LYS A 605 11.29 10.23 -22.79
C LYS A 605 12.08 9.97 -21.50
N ALA A 606 12.72 8.81 -21.41
CA ALA A 606 13.60 8.50 -20.30
C ALA A 606 14.80 9.46 -20.33
N ILE A 607 15.22 9.97 -19.18
CA ILE A 607 16.30 10.96 -19.16
C ILE A 607 17.66 10.37 -19.57
N GLU A 608 17.82 9.04 -19.48
CA GLU A 608 18.96 8.32 -20.06
C GLU A 608 19.05 8.46 -21.59
N ALA A 609 17.99 8.83 -22.29
CA ALA A 609 18.07 9.16 -23.72
C ALA A 609 18.53 10.61 -23.97
N ASP A 610 18.72 11.40 -22.90
CA ASP A 610 19.54 12.61 -22.89
C ASP A 610 21.01 12.28 -22.50
N SER A 611 21.32 10.99 -22.29
CA SER A 611 22.67 10.51 -22.02
C SER A 611 23.58 10.74 -23.21
N ILE A 612 24.76 11.22 -22.86
CA ILE A 612 25.96 11.39 -23.67
C ILE A 612 26.67 10.08 -24.07
N GLY A 613 26.03 8.92 -23.83
CA GLY A 613 26.39 7.66 -24.48
C GLY A 613 27.38 6.79 -23.71
N ASN A 614 26.90 6.10 -22.66
CA ASN A 614 27.52 4.89 -22.08
C ASN A 614 26.80 4.31 -20.84
N GLY A 615 25.54 4.66 -20.59
CA GLY A 615 24.64 3.79 -19.82
C GLY A 615 24.54 3.99 -18.30
N GLN A 616 25.06 5.07 -17.69
CA GLN A 616 24.59 5.55 -16.36
C GLN A 616 24.75 7.09 -16.13
N SER A 617 23.72 7.65 -15.47
CA SER A 617 23.54 8.82 -14.58
C SER A 617 24.11 10.24 -14.84
N SER A 618 24.68 10.58 -16.00
CA SER A 618 24.89 11.99 -16.36
C SER A 618 23.89 12.48 -17.38
N VAL A 619 23.18 13.57 -17.05
CA VAL A 619 22.16 14.20 -17.90
C VAL A 619 22.49 15.67 -18.08
N VAL A 620 22.18 16.23 -19.25
CA VAL A 620 22.32 17.67 -19.46
C VAL A 620 21.14 18.38 -18.80
N VAL A 621 21.41 19.47 -18.08
CA VAL A 621 20.36 20.29 -17.47
C VAL A 621 19.36 20.72 -18.54
N ALA A 622 18.08 20.57 -18.23
CA ALA A 622 17.05 20.88 -19.19
C ALA A 622 15.73 21.25 -18.51
N PRO A 623 14.97 22.20 -19.08
CA PRO A 623 13.69 22.58 -18.52
C PRO A 623 12.66 21.46 -18.66
N GLY A 624 11.77 21.36 -17.68
CA GLY A 624 10.66 20.40 -17.64
C GLY A 624 10.55 19.68 -16.31
N GLU A 625 9.33 19.29 -15.93
CA GLU A 625 9.13 18.44 -14.76
C GLU A 625 9.60 17.01 -15.03
N VAL A 626 10.21 16.43 -14.00
CA VAL A 626 10.66 15.04 -13.98
C VAL A 626 9.64 14.22 -13.20
N PHE A 627 9.18 13.13 -13.81
CA PHE A 627 8.31 12.13 -13.18
C PHE A 627 8.98 10.76 -13.22
N ILE A 628 8.61 9.89 -12.30
CA ILE A 628 9.28 8.60 -12.13
C ILE A 628 8.41 7.47 -12.66
N ARG A 629 9.02 6.58 -13.44
CA ARG A 629 8.44 5.30 -13.86
C ARG A 629 9.16 4.15 -13.21
N TYR A 630 8.51 2.99 -13.14
CA TYR A 630 9.09 1.79 -12.56
C TYR A 630 9.15 0.63 -13.55
N ASN A 631 9.99 -0.34 -13.21
CA ASN A 631 10.06 -1.63 -13.86
C ASN A 631 9.98 -2.74 -12.79
N ASN A 632 9.29 -3.83 -13.13
CA ASN A 632 9.04 -4.99 -12.29
C ASN A 632 9.84 -6.24 -12.71
N GLY A 633 10.91 -6.04 -13.48
CA GLY A 633 11.71 -7.10 -14.11
C GLY A 633 11.27 -7.45 -15.54
N GLU A 634 10.15 -6.91 -16.02
CA GLU A 634 9.63 -7.18 -17.36
C GLU A 634 10.53 -6.61 -18.46
N LYS A 635 10.74 -7.42 -19.50
CA LYS A 635 11.49 -7.06 -20.70
C LYS A 635 10.65 -7.28 -21.95
N ASP A 636 10.80 -6.40 -22.93
CA ASP A 636 10.20 -6.54 -24.25
C ASP A 636 10.88 -7.67 -25.05
N THR A 637 10.37 -7.94 -26.27
CA THR A 637 10.92 -8.97 -27.17
C THR A 637 12.38 -8.72 -27.57
N ASN A 638 12.88 -7.50 -27.40
CA ASN A 638 14.24 -7.10 -27.71
C ASN A 638 15.16 -7.15 -26.48
N GLY A 639 14.63 -7.53 -25.31
CA GLY A 639 15.35 -7.59 -24.05
C GLY A 639 15.46 -6.26 -23.30
N ASN A 640 14.79 -5.20 -23.76
CA ASN A 640 14.77 -3.89 -23.11
C ASN A 640 13.77 -3.87 -21.97
N LEU A 641 14.06 -3.12 -20.91
CA LEU A 641 13.14 -2.95 -19.79
C LEU A 641 11.87 -2.19 -20.21
N VAL A 642 10.71 -2.70 -19.79
CA VAL A 642 9.41 -2.03 -20.01
C VAL A 642 9.11 -1.12 -18.82
N TRP A 643 9.03 0.18 -19.06
CA TRP A 643 8.78 1.20 -18.03
C TRP A 643 7.28 1.51 -17.89
N LYS A 644 6.77 1.47 -16.66
CA LYS A 644 5.35 1.66 -16.33
C LYS A 644 5.18 2.86 -15.37
N ASP A 645 4.01 3.50 -15.41
CA ASP A 645 3.69 4.57 -14.48
C ASP A 645 3.55 4.02 -13.05
N LEU A 646 4.07 4.73 -12.05
CA LEU A 646 3.93 4.35 -10.65
C LEU A 646 2.46 4.33 -10.22
N PRO A 647 2.08 3.47 -9.25
CA PRO A 647 0.78 3.57 -8.61
C PRO A 647 0.49 5.01 -8.13
N ALA A 648 -0.75 5.46 -8.29
CA ALA A 648 -1.12 6.87 -8.13
C ALA A 648 -0.86 7.46 -6.73
N ASP A 649 -0.77 6.60 -5.72
CA ASP A 649 -0.49 6.94 -4.32
C ASP A 649 0.94 6.59 -3.87
N ALA A 650 1.82 6.21 -4.80
CA ALA A 650 3.25 6.07 -4.52
C ALA A 650 3.86 7.41 -4.12
N VAL A 651 4.65 7.43 -3.05
CA VAL A 651 5.33 8.65 -2.59
C VAL A 651 6.70 8.73 -3.25
N VAL A 652 6.87 9.70 -4.13
CA VAL A 652 8.13 9.99 -4.81
C VAL A 652 8.80 11.18 -4.14
N LYS A 653 10.09 11.03 -3.80
CA LYS A 653 10.90 12.11 -3.27
C LYS A 653 12.14 12.30 -4.14
N ILE A 654 12.31 13.51 -4.67
CA ILE A 654 13.48 13.93 -5.44
C ILE A 654 14.15 15.07 -4.68
N THR A 655 15.40 14.89 -4.25
CA THR A 655 16.16 15.93 -3.53
C THR A 655 17.43 16.32 -4.26
N ASN A 656 17.81 17.59 -4.19
CA ASN A 656 19.10 18.07 -4.67
C ASN A 656 20.25 17.76 -3.67
N SER A 657 21.47 18.22 -3.94
CA SER A 657 22.63 17.94 -3.06
C SER A 657 22.54 18.58 -1.68
N LYS A 658 21.68 19.60 -1.51
CA LYS A 658 21.38 20.26 -0.23
C LYS A 658 20.26 19.55 0.55
N GLY A 659 19.64 18.52 -0.03
CA GLY A 659 18.50 17.83 0.55
C GLY A 659 17.16 18.55 0.33
N GLU A 660 17.12 19.61 -0.47
CA GLU A 660 15.91 20.34 -0.82
C GLU A 660 15.10 19.53 -1.85
N GLU A 661 13.79 19.45 -1.66
CA GLU A 661 12.91 18.74 -2.58
C GLU A 661 12.69 19.53 -3.87
N VAL A 662 12.87 18.88 -5.01
CA VAL A 662 12.81 19.50 -6.34
C VAL A 662 11.94 18.66 -7.28
N LYS A 663 11.44 19.29 -8.35
CA LYS A 663 10.63 18.60 -9.38
C LYS A 663 11.29 18.58 -10.76
N LYS A 664 12.48 19.18 -10.89
CA LYS A 664 13.15 19.46 -12.17
C LYS A 664 14.66 19.27 -12.02
N PHE A 665 15.32 18.93 -13.12
CA PHE A 665 16.78 18.90 -13.24
C PHE A 665 17.26 20.05 -14.12
N ASP A 666 16.96 21.28 -13.69
CA ASP A 666 17.22 22.52 -14.43
C ASP A 666 18.52 23.22 -14.00
N LYS A 667 19.26 22.63 -13.06
CA LYS A 667 20.55 23.14 -12.56
C LYS A 667 21.58 22.02 -12.50
N ALA A 668 22.84 22.38 -12.70
CA ALA A 668 23.94 21.43 -12.54
C ALA A 668 24.07 21.06 -11.06
N ASP A 669 23.64 19.84 -10.71
CA ASP A 669 23.63 19.33 -9.35
C ASP A 669 23.53 17.79 -9.34
N THR A 670 23.70 17.19 -8.17
CA THR A 670 23.41 15.78 -7.93
C THR A 670 22.05 15.63 -7.25
N TYR A 671 21.16 14.86 -7.88
CA TYR A 671 19.81 14.60 -7.43
C TYR A 671 19.68 13.15 -6.94
N LYS A 672 18.98 12.97 -5.82
CA LYS A 672 18.61 11.67 -5.26
C LYS A 672 17.13 11.45 -5.43
N ILE A 673 16.75 10.25 -5.86
CA ILE A 673 15.39 9.84 -6.14
C ILE A 673 15.08 8.61 -5.32
N SER A 674 14.00 8.66 -4.55
CA SER A 674 13.47 7.52 -3.82
C SER A 674 11.97 7.39 -4.02
N VAL A 675 11.49 6.15 -3.98
CA VAL A 675 10.06 5.82 -4.02
C VAL A 675 9.74 5.07 -2.74
N SER A 676 8.65 5.44 -2.08
CA SER A 676 8.21 4.85 -0.82
C SER A 676 6.70 4.60 -0.84
N LYS A 677 6.26 3.71 0.05
CA LYS A 677 4.83 3.43 0.24
C LYS A 677 4.16 4.61 0.95
N PRO A 678 2.87 4.89 0.71
CA PRO A 678 2.14 5.92 1.44
C PRO A 678 2.01 5.62 2.95
N SER A 679 2.09 4.35 3.36
CA SER A 679 2.16 3.93 4.77
C SER A 679 3.08 2.73 4.95
N ALA A 680 3.73 2.61 6.11
CA ALA A 680 4.65 1.52 6.43
C ALA A 680 3.97 0.13 6.43
N ASN A 681 2.67 0.06 6.73
CA ASN A 681 1.89 -1.17 6.79
C ASN A 681 1.21 -1.54 5.47
N ASP A 682 1.44 -0.78 4.40
CA ASP A 682 0.81 -1.01 3.10
C ASP A 682 1.37 -2.28 2.42
N THR A 683 0.47 -3.17 2.00
CA THR A 683 0.78 -4.43 1.30
C THR A 683 0.57 -4.39 -0.21
N ASN A 684 0.08 -3.27 -0.76
CA ASN A 684 -0.25 -3.11 -2.17
C ASN A 684 0.98 -2.95 -3.07
N MET A 685 2.13 -2.64 -2.49
CA MET A 685 3.38 -2.39 -3.21
C MET A 685 4.55 -3.17 -2.58
N GLU A 686 5.43 -3.69 -3.43
CA GLU A 686 6.69 -4.31 -3.06
C GLU A 686 7.83 -3.47 -3.64
N ILE A 687 8.46 -2.63 -2.80
CA ILE A 687 9.54 -1.75 -3.23
C ILE A 687 10.88 -2.39 -2.87
N THR A 688 11.62 -2.77 -3.89
CA THR A 688 13.02 -3.27 -3.79
C THR A 688 13.98 -2.39 -4.59
N ALA A 689 13.47 -1.42 -5.34
CA ALA A 689 14.27 -0.45 -6.05
C ALA A 689 15.16 0.35 -5.08
N PRO A 690 16.48 0.41 -5.33
CA PRO A 690 17.39 1.23 -4.52
C PRO A 690 17.15 2.73 -4.77
N GLU A 691 17.65 3.57 -3.87
CA GLU A 691 17.78 5.01 -4.12
C GLU A 691 18.62 5.22 -5.39
N MET A 692 18.13 6.08 -6.28
CA MET A 692 18.82 6.42 -7.51
C MET A 692 19.47 7.79 -7.40
N THR A 693 20.72 7.89 -7.86
CA THR A 693 21.45 9.16 -7.98
C THR A 693 21.58 9.55 -9.45
N VAL A 694 21.23 10.80 -9.77
CA VAL A 694 21.36 11.40 -11.10
C VAL A 694 22.19 12.67 -10.98
N THR A 695 23.25 12.79 -11.78
CA THR A 695 24.05 14.01 -11.87
C THR A 695 23.61 14.79 -13.10
N ALA A 696 23.07 15.99 -12.90
CA ALA A 696 22.82 16.93 -13.98
C ALA A 696 24.00 17.90 -14.14
N THR A 697 24.32 18.27 -15.37
CA THR A 697 25.44 19.16 -15.69
C THR A 697 25.12 20.06 -16.87
N ASP A 698 25.72 21.25 -16.90
CA ASP A 698 25.52 22.23 -17.97
C ASP A 698 26.05 21.70 -19.32
N ARG A 699 27.13 20.91 -19.28
CA ARG A 699 27.77 20.30 -20.47
C ARG A 699 28.63 19.11 -20.08
N VAL A 700 28.77 18.14 -20.98
CA VAL A 700 29.77 17.07 -20.87
C VAL A 700 30.54 16.89 -22.17
N THR A 701 31.83 16.67 -22.03
CA THR A 701 32.78 16.39 -23.11
C THR A 701 33.31 14.95 -23.00
N LYS A 702 33.95 14.48 -24.06
CA LYS A 702 34.60 13.15 -24.10
C LYS A 702 35.73 12.99 -23.08
N ASP A 703 36.18 14.07 -22.44
CA ASP A 703 37.27 14.04 -21.46
C ASP A 703 36.76 14.24 -20.03
N ASP A 704 35.45 14.14 -19.79
CA ASP A 704 34.82 14.35 -18.47
C ASP A 704 34.51 13.04 -17.72
N PHE A 705 34.20 13.17 -16.43
CA PHE A 705 33.61 12.10 -15.63
C PHE A 705 32.07 12.21 -15.63
N LEU A 706 31.38 11.08 -15.77
CA LEU A 706 29.93 10.99 -15.86
C LEU A 706 29.21 11.16 -14.51
N ASP A 707 29.93 11.08 -13.41
CA ASP A 707 29.40 11.10 -12.04
C ASP A 707 30.13 12.12 -11.16
N VAL A 708 30.91 13.01 -11.79
CA VAL A 708 31.57 14.14 -11.14
C VAL A 708 31.48 15.36 -12.05
N ILE A 709 30.82 16.40 -11.56
CA ILE A 709 30.66 17.67 -12.27
C ILE A 709 32.04 18.27 -12.54
N ASN A 710 32.34 18.60 -13.81
CA ASN A 710 33.57 19.30 -14.19
C ASN A 710 33.51 20.76 -13.72
N PRO A 711 34.40 21.21 -12.83
CA PRO A 711 34.44 22.59 -12.37
C PRO A 711 34.60 23.63 -13.49
N ALA A 712 35.27 23.27 -14.59
CA ALA A 712 35.47 24.18 -15.73
C ALA A 712 34.19 24.40 -16.56
N ASN A 713 33.24 23.47 -16.50
CA ASN A 713 31.96 23.55 -17.23
C ASN A 713 30.82 24.03 -16.33
N TYR A 714 31.07 24.27 -15.05
CA TYR A 714 30.07 24.69 -14.08
C TYR A 714 29.81 26.19 -14.17
N THR A 715 28.60 26.58 -14.57
CA THR A 715 28.19 27.99 -14.68
C THR A 715 27.29 28.45 -13.53
N GLY A 716 26.92 27.54 -12.63
CA GLY A 716 26.09 27.84 -11.46
C GLY A 716 26.77 28.71 -10.41
N SER A 717 25.98 29.35 -9.55
CA SER A 717 26.46 30.15 -8.42
C SER A 717 26.68 29.33 -7.14
N ASP A 718 26.22 28.08 -7.10
CA ASP A 718 26.28 27.22 -5.92
C ASP A 718 27.68 26.59 -5.74
N PRO A 719 28.12 26.32 -4.50
CA PRO A 719 29.36 25.60 -4.28
C PRO A 719 29.23 24.15 -4.75
N LEU A 720 30.14 23.73 -5.64
CA LEU A 720 30.27 22.34 -6.08
C LEU A 720 30.51 21.39 -4.89
N PRO A 721 30.10 20.10 -4.99
CA PRO A 721 30.51 19.07 -4.04
C PRO A 721 32.02 19.13 -3.76
N TRP A 722 32.40 18.94 -2.49
CA TRP A 722 33.75 19.23 -1.99
C TRP A 722 34.87 18.55 -2.79
N TYR A 723 34.58 17.38 -3.37
CA TYR A 723 35.54 16.57 -4.11
C TYR A 723 35.70 16.97 -5.58
N CYS A 724 34.74 17.69 -6.20
CA CYS A 724 34.76 17.94 -7.65
C CYS A 724 36.07 18.60 -8.11
N LYS A 725 36.54 19.61 -7.38
CA LYS A 725 37.79 20.32 -7.68
C LYS A 725 39.01 19.41 -7.56
N GLU A 726 39.10 18.65 -6.47
CA GLU A 726 40.24 17.77 -6.19
C GLU A 726 40.29 16.58 -7.16
N VAL A 727 39.14 16.01 -7.50
CA VAL A 727 39.03 14.90 -8.46
C VAL A 727 39.49 15.32 -9.85
N TYR A 728 39.01 16.47 -10.35
CA TYR A 728 39.48 16.96 -11.65
C TYR A 728 40.94 17.42 -11.58
N LYS A 729 41.42 17.93 -10.44
CA LYS A 729 42.84 18.23 -10.29
C LYS A 729 43.71 16.98 -10.31
N ALA A 730 43.28 15.90 -9.66
CA ALA A 730 43.95 14.61 -9.69
C ALA A 730 43.98 14.02 -11.10
N LYS A 731 42.89 14.22 -11.87
CA LYS A 731 42.82 13.85 -13.29
C LYS A 731 43.82 14.64 -14.15
N GLU A 732 43.85 15.96 -14.01
CA GLU A 732 44.80 16.84 -14.72
C GLU A 732 46.26 16.45 -14.45
N LEU A 733 46.57 16.07 -13.21
CA LEU A 733 47.89 15.63 -12.80
C LEU A 733 48.21 14.18 -13.21
N GLY A 734 47.22 13.43 -13.72
CA GLY A 734 47.35 12.04 -14.12
C GLY A 734 47.39 11.04 -12.96
N TYR A 735 47.02 11.44 -11.75
CA TYR A 735 47.12 10.58 -10.56
C TYR A 735 46.05 9.49 -10.53
N ILE A 736 44.85 9.80 -11.03
CA ILE A 736 43.70 8.91 -11.00
C ILE A 736 42.89 9.02 -12.30
N HIS A 737 42.29 7.91 -12.70
CA HIS A 737 41.44 7.82 -13.90
C HIS A 737 40.08 7.21 -13.54
N GLY A 738 39.11 7.39 -14.44
CA GLY A 738 37.79 6.77 -14.33
C GLY A 738 37.84 5.30 -14.73
N TYR A 739 36.84 4.53 -14.28
CA TYR A 739 36.60 3.17 -14.74
C TYR A 739 36.13 3.17 -16.19
N ASP A 740 36.70 2.27 -16.98
CA ASP A 740 36.20 1.90 -18.30
C ASP A 740 35.70 0.45 -18.24
N ASN A 741 34.40 0.26 -18.50
CA ASN A 741 33.81 -1.08 -18.60
C ASN A 741 34.26 -1.82 -19.88
N ASN A 742 34.90 -1.13 -20.82
CA ASN A 742 35.60 -1.74 -21.94
C ASN A 742 37.06 -1.96 -21.55
N ARG A 743 37.55 -3.19 -21.72
CA ARG A 743 38.93 -3.63 -21.42
C ARG A 743 40.04 -2.92 -22.24
N ILE A 744 39.76 -1.77 -22.86
CA ILE A 744 40.71 -0.97 -23.64
C ILE A 744 40.82 0.39 -22.95
N PRO A 745 41.95 0.72 -22.31
CA PRO A 745 42.15 2.02 -21.70
C PRO A 745 41.90 3.15 -22.70
N PRO A 746 41.26 4.26 -22.28
CA PRO A 746 41.16 5.45 -23.12
C PRO A 746 42.56 5.89 -23.57
N SER A 747 42.72 6.14 -24.86
CA SER A 747 43.93 6.73 -25.45
C SER A 747 43.54 8.00 -26.18
N ALA A 748 44.52 8.81 -26.59
CA ALA A 748 44.28 10.02 -27.40
C ALA A 748 43.40 9.77 -28.65
N ASN A 749 43.36 8.53 -29.14
CA ASN A 749 42.61 8.12 -30.34
C ASN A 749 41.25 7.45 -30.02
N ASN A 750 40.86 7.31 -28.75
CA ASN A 750 39.60 6.69 -28.28
C ASN A 750 39.08 7.35 -26.99
N SER A 751 39.20 8.67 -26.87
CA SER A 751 38.70 9.44 -25.72
C SER A 751 37.17 9.34 -25.62
N ARG A 752 36.68 9.01 -24.42
CA ARG A 752 35.26 8.94 -24.05
C ARG A 752 35.12 9.33 -22.58
N ALA A 753 33.95 9.84 -22.20
CA ALA A 753 33.66 10.12 -20.80
C ALA A 753 33.65 8.81 -19.98
N THR A 754 34.13 8.84 -18.74
CA THR A 754 34.29 7.64 -17.87
C THR A 754 33.58 7.82 -16.53
N MET A 755 33.34 6.75 -15.77
CA MET A 755 32.81 6.86 -14.39
C MET A 755 33.96 6.98 -13.38
N PHE A 756 33.93 7.97 -12.51
CA PHE A 756 34.92 8.12 -11.44
C PHE A 756 34.58 7.32 -10.18
N LYS A 757 33.28 7.20 -9.86
CA LYS A 757 32.69 6.58 -8.66
C LYS A 757 33.23 7.18 -7.35
N PRO A 758 32.91 8.46 -7.05
CA PRO A 758 33.55 9.21 -5.96
C PRO A 758 33.40 8.57 -4.58
N GLU A 759 32.22 8.01 -4.28
CA GLU A 759 31.90 7.41 -2.97
C GLU A 759 32.28 5.93 -2.85
N GLN A 760 32.78 5.30 -3.91
CA GLN A 760 33.18 3.89 -3.84
C GLN A 760 34.47 3.77 -3.02
N SER A 761 34.50 2.86 -2.04
CA SER A 761 35.74 2.44 -1.39
C SER A 761 36.72 1.88 -2.42
N ILE A 762 38.01 2.17 -2.22
CA ILE A 762 39.09 1.74 -3.11
C ILE A 762 39.90 0.60 -2.48
N THR A 763 40.37 -0.32 -3.31
CA THR A 763 41.23 -1.43 -2.86
C THR A 763 42.68 -0.99 -2.67
N ARG A 764 43.45 -1.78 -1.90
CA ARG A 764 44.88 -1.57 -1.70
C ARG A 764 45.67 -1.61 -3.01
N ALA A 765 45.31 -2.50 -3.94
CA ALA A 765 45.93 -2.58 -5.27
C ALA A 765 45.64 -1.34 -6.14
N GLU A 766 44.40 -0.84 -6.12
CA GLU A 766 44.04 0.40 -6.80
C GLU A 766 44.79 1.60 -6.23
N PHE A 767 44.96 1.67 -4.92
CA PHE A 767 45.75 2.74 -4.32
C PHE A 767 47.26 2.63 -4.68
N ALA A 768 47.83 1.42 -4.73
CA ALA A 768 49.19 1.22 -5.23
C ALA A 768 49.34 1.71 -6.68
N ARG A 769 48.32 1.51 -7.54
CA ARG A 769 48.30 2.07 -8.89
C ARG A 769 48.26 3.61 -8.88
N VAL A 770 47.48 4.23 -8.00
CA VAL A 770 47.47 5.69 -7.85
C VAL A 770 48.86 6.23 -7.52
N VAL A 771 49.58 5.62 -6.56
CA VAL A 771 50.95 6.03 -6.22
C VAL A 771 51.92 5.82 -7.39
N PHE A 772 51.78 4.73 -8.14
CA PHE A 772 52.58 4.48 -9.35
C PHE A 772 52.33 5.53 -10.45
N ASN A 773 51.08 5.94 -10.64
CA ASN A 773 50.72 7.02 -11.56
C ASN A 773 51.29 8.38 -11.10
N MET A 774 51.24 8.67 -9.79
CA MET A 774 51.85 9.87 -9.20
C MET A 774 53.37 9.93 -9.44
N ALA A 775 54.03 8.77 -9.52
CA ALA A 775 55.45 8.65 -9.87
C ALA A 775 55.76 8.86 -11.36
N GLY A 776 54.74 9.02 -12.21
CA GLY A 776 54.88 9.14 -13.66
C GLY A 776 55.02 7.79 -14.38
N GLU A 777 54.59 6.69 -13.77
CA GLU A 777 54.72 5.33 -14.32
C GLU A 777 56.18 4.95 -14.70
N PRO A 778 57.13 5.00 -13.75
CA PRO A 778 58.54 4.76 -14.03
C PRO A 778 58.77 3.42 -14.75
N ASP A 779 59.62 3.45 -15.79
CA ASP A 779 60.15 2.26 -16.49
C ASP A 779 61.68 2.23 -16.41
N ASN A 780 62.20 2.51 -15.22
CA ASN A 780 63.64 2.52 -14.93
C ASN A 780 64.18 1.09 -14.72
N GLU A 781 65.49 0.97 -14.47
CA GLU A 781 66.16 -0.33 -14.27
C GLU A 781 65.53 -1.18 -13.16
N THR A 782 65.04 -0.55 -12.08
CA THR A 782 64.31 -1.24 -11.00
C THR A 782 63.08 -1.96 -11.55
N VAL A 783 62.24 -1.26 -12.32
CA VAL A 783 61.01 -1.84 -12.89
C VAL A 783 61.32 -2.89 -13.96
N ARG A 784 62.36 -2.65 -14.78
CA ARG A 784 62.81 -3.63 -15.79
C ARG A 784 63.39 -4.89 -15.17
N GLY A 785 64.08 -4.78 -14.04
CA GLY A 785 64.63 -5.93 -13.29
C GLY A 785 63.56 -6.80 -12.63
N LEU A 786 62.34 -6.27 -12.43
CA LEU A 786 61.19 -7.00 -11.90
C LEU A 786 60.35 -7.67 -12.99
N ARG A 787 60.62 -7.38 -14.27
CA ARG A 787 59.84 -7.89 -15.41
C ARG A 787 60.16 -9.37 -15.66
N GLY A 788 59.12 -10.18 -15.83
CA GLY A 788 59.26 -11.60 -16.17
C GLY A 788 59.74 -11.82 -17.61
N LYS A 789 60.18 -13.05 -17.92
CA LYS A 789 60.84 -13.42 -19.19
C LYS A 789 60.05 -13.11 -20.47
N ASN A 790 58.73 -13.00 -20.39
CA ASN A 790 57.84 -12.79 -21.53
C ASN A 790 57.20 -11.39 -21.55
N ASP A 791 57.73 -10.45 -20.76
CA ASP A 791 57.24 -9.07 -20.63
C ASP A 791 55.77 -8.91 -20.14
N SER A 792 55.13 -10.01 -19.76
CA SER A 792 53.71 -10.07 -19.37
C SER A 792 53.48 -10.18 -17.86
N THR A 793 54.53 -10.16 -17.04
CA THR A 793 54.45 -10.30 -15.58
C THR A 793 55.47 -9.40 -14.88
N TYR A 794 55.16 -9.01 -13.64
CA TYR A 794 56.05 -8.24 -12.77
C TYR A 794 56.08 -8.89 -11.39
N ARG A 795 57.28 -9.20 -10.91
CA ARG A 795 57.48 -9.90 -9.63
C ARG A 795 57.09 -9.00 -8.46
N THR A 796 55.96 -9.29 -7.83
CA THR A 796 55.42 -8.52 -6.69
C THR A 796 56.08 -8.87 -5.36
N ASP A 797 56.64 -10.08 -5.26
CA ASP A 797 57.24 -10.67 -4.04
C ASP A 797 56.24 -10.84 -2.87
N PHE A 798 54.93 -10.84 -3.15
CA PHE A 798 53.85 -11.16 -2.19
C PHE A 798 53.13 -12.45 -2.59
N SER A 799 52.77 -13.29 -1.61
CA SER A 799 52.15 -14.60 -1.84
C SER A 799 50.70 -14.55 -2.30
N ASP A 800 50.03 -13.43 -2.06
CA ASP A 800 48.61 -13.19 -2.38
C ASP A 800 48.42 -12.23 -3.57
N CYS A 801 49.48 -11.90 -4.30
CA CYS A 801 49.43 -11.09 -5.51
C CYS A 801 49.64 -11.96 -6.76
N ASP A 802 48.82 -11.75 -7.79
CA ASP A 802 49.05 -12.34 -9.11
C ASP A 802 50.01 -11.43 -9.91
N ASP A 803 51.21 -11.94 -10.21
CA ASP A 803 52.24 -11.23 -10.98
C ASP A 803 51.81 -10.89 -12.42
N SER A 804 50.68 -11.41 -12.91
CA SER A 804 50.06 -11.08 -14.19
C SER A 804 48.87 -10.12 -14.10
N ALA A 805 48.41 -9.79 -12.88
CA ALA A 805 47.29 -8.89 -12.68
C ALA A 805 47.61 -7.46 -13.17
N TRP A 806 46.56 -6.69 -13.46
CA TRP A 806 46.67 -5.31 -13.95
C TRP A 806 47.43 -4.38 -12.97
N TYR A 807 47.45 -4.71 -11.67
CA TYR A 807 48.15 -3.96 -10.64
C TYR A 807 49.59 -4.43 -10.39
N SER A 808 50.01 -5.58 -10.95
CA SER A 808 51.30 -6.23 -10.64
C SER A 808 52.50 -5.31 -10.79
N LYS A 809 52.59 -4.57 -11.91
CA LYS A 809 53.66 -3.58 -12.17
C LYS A 809 53.74 -2.52 -11.07
N ALA A 810 52.60 -2.00 -10.64
CA ALA A 810 52.52 -0.94 -9.63
C ALA A 810 52.91 -1.47 -8.25
N VAL A 811 52.40 -2.64 -7.86
CA VAL A 811 52.71 -3.29 -6.57
C VAL A 811 54.20 -3.68 -6.51
N ALA A 812 54.73 -4.32 -7.56
CA ALA A 812 56.13 -4.71 -7.65
C ALA A 812 57.08 -3.51 -7.50
N TRP A 813 56.81 -2.41 -8.22
CA TRP A 813 57.59 -1.19 -8.07
C TRP A 813 57.48 -0.62 -6.66
N ALA A 814 56.26 -0.46 -6.13
CA ALA A 814 56.02 0.15 -4.83
C ALA A 814 56.66 -0.65 -3.69
N HIS A 815 56.71 -1.98 -3.83
CA HIS A 815 57.43 -2.86 -2.90
C HIS A 815 58.95 -2.68 -3.00
N ALA A 816 59.49 -2.71 -4.23
CA ALA A 816 60.94 -2.59 -4.46
C ALA A 816 61.53 -1.25 -3.95
N VAL A 817 60.74 -0.17 -3.97
CA VAL A 817 61.17 1.15 -3.43
C VAL A 817 60.72 1.40 -1.99
N GLY A 818 60.10 0.42 -1.33
CA GLY A 818 59.77 0.46 0.10
C GLY A 818 58.55 1.31 0.48
N ILE A 819 57.70 1.67 -0.49
CA ILE A 819 56.42 2.35 -0.26
C ILE A 819 55.43 1.34 0.34
N VAL A 820 55.31 0.18 -0.29
CA VAL A 820 54.53 -0.97 0.18
C VAL A 820 55.46 -1.95 0.88
N LYS A 821 55.01 -2.55 1.97
CA LYS A 821 55.76 -3.58 2.71
C LYS A 821 54.98 -4.88 2.98
N GLY A 822 53.68 -4.91 2.69
CA GLY A 822 52.79 -5.98 3.14
C GLY A 822 52.46 -5.88 4.63
N ASP A 823 51.79 -6.90 5.16
CA ASP A 823 51.51 -7.00 6.60
C ASP A 823 52.73 -7.53 7.35
N ASP A 824 53.05 -6.88 8.47
CA ASP A 824 54.21 -7.21 9.28
C ASP A 824 54.23 -8.70 9.68
N GLY A 825 55.37 -9.36 9.43
CA GLY A 825 55.56 -10.78 9.76
C GLY A 825 54.92 -11.76 8.78
N THR A 826 54.36 -11.30 7.66
CA THR A 826 53.77 -12.15 6.61
C THR A 826 54.35 -11.82 5.23
N THR A 827 53.95 -12.59 4.21
CA THR A 827 54.20 -12.29 2.78
C THR A 827 52.96 -11.78 2.06
N ASN A 828 51.97 -11.25 2.79
CA ASN A 828 50.69 -10.82 2.23
C ASN A 828 50.63 -9.30 2.00
N PHE A 829 50.00 -8.89 0.91
CA PHE A 829 49.72 -7.50 0.55
C PHE A 829 48.25 -7.11 0.70
N ARG A 830 47.33 -8.06 0.52
CA ARG A 830 45.86 -7.91 0.52
C ARG A 830 45.35 -7.04 -0.66
N PRO A 831 45.61 -7.42 -1.93
CA PRO A 831 45.36 -6.56 -3.08
C PRO A 831 43.90 -6.16 -3.27
N ASP A 832 42.96 -7.08 -3.02
CA ASP A 832 41.52 -6.89 -3.25
C ASP A 832 40.76 -6.37 -2.00
N GLU A 833 41.44 -6.23 -0.86
CA GLU A 833 40.83 -5.64 0.34
C GLU A 833 40.76 -4.11 0.23
N GLN A 834 39.73 -3.53 0.85
CA GLN A 834 39.58 -2.08 0.98
C GLN A 834 40.72 -1.52 1.84
N ILE A 835 41.25 -0.35 1.46
CA ILE A 835 42.36 0.28 2.18
C ILE A 835 41.83 1.31 3.18
N SER A 836 42.40 1.32 4.38
CA SER A 836 42.02 2.30 5.40
C SER A 836 42.75 3.64 5.21
N ARG A 837 42.16 4.72 5.74
CA ARG A 837 42.73 6.08 5.64
C ARG A 837 44.14 6.21 6.22
N GLN A 838 44.42 5.51 7.33
CA GLN A 838 45.75 5.53 7.94
C GLN A 838 46.80 4.75 7.13
N GLU A 839 46.40 3.70 6.41
CA GLU A 839 47.30 2.98 5.48
C GLU A 839 47.64 3.84 4.26
N VAL A 840 46.67 4.59 3.73
CA VAL A 840 46.92 5.59 2.68
C VAL A 840 47.92 6.64 3.16
N ALA A 841 47.77 7.16 4.39
CA ALA A 841 48.71 8.12 4.97
C ALA A 841 50.14 7.55 5.05
N ILE A 842 50.30 6.27 5.42
CA ILE A 842 51.61 5.60 5.45
C ILE A 842 52.23 5.54 4.07
N MET A 843 51.48 5.05 3.08
CA MET A 843 52.00 4.88 1.73
C MET A 843 52.36 6.24 1.10
N LEU A 844 51.54 7.28 1.26
CA LEU A 844 51.87 8.63 0.80
C LEU A 844 53.10 9.21 1.52
N SER A 845 53.18 9.06 2.84
CA SER A 845 54.35 9.53 3.60
C SER A 845 55.63 8.86 3.15
N ARG A 846 55.60 7.55 2.88
CA ARG A 846 56.77 6.80 2.38
C ARG A 846 57.13 7.20 0.96
N TYR A 847 56.12 7.42 0.11
CA TYR A 847 56.32 7.89 -1.24
C TYR A 847 57.03 9.25 -1.25
N GLU A 848 56.55 10.24 -0.49
CA GLU A 848 57.18 11.56 -0.42
C GLU A 848 58.63 11.48 0.09
N LYS A 849 58.87 10.66 1.12
CA LYS A 849 60.22 10.42 1.65
C LYS A 849 61.15 9.78 0.62
N PHE A 850 60.62 8.95 -0.27
CA PHE A 850 61.37 8.32 -1.35
C PHE A 850 61.69 9.30 -2.49
N VAL A 851 60.71 10.04 -3.00
CA VAL A 851 60.91 10.90 -4.18
C VAL A 851 61.62 12.21 -3.87
N ALA A 852 61.47 12.75 -2.66
CA ALA A 852 62.04 14.03 -2.29
C ALA A 852 62.51 14.04 -0.82
N PRO A 853 63.51 13.21 -0.45
CA PRO A 853 63.96 13.08 0.94
C PRO A 853 64.41 14.41 1.55
N ASN A 854 64.96 15.32 0.74
CA ASN A 854 65.41 16.64 1.18
C ASN A 854 64.26 17.65 1.39
N GLN A 855 63.07 17.37 0.85
CA GLN A 855 61.87 18.21 1.01
C GLN A 855 60.86 17.59 1.98
N TYR A 856 61.10 16.37 2.44
CA TYR A 856 60.22 15.65 3.36
C TYR A 856 60.11 16.41 4.69
N LYS A 857 58.90 16.89 4.99
CA LYS A 857 58.59 17.58 6.24
C LYS A 857 58.04 16.60 7.26
N SER A 858 58.90 16.16 8.18
CA SER A 858 58.47 15.26 9.26
C SER A 858 57.27 15.85 10.03
N GLY A 859 56.30 14.99 10.34
CA GLY A 859 55.18 15.34 11.22
C GLY A 859 55.47 15.06 12.70
N GLU A 860 56.68 14.62 13.04
CA GLU A 860 57.04 14.26 14.42
C GLU A 860 56.73 15.40 15.40
N GLY A 861 56.05 15.06 16.50
CA GLY A 861 55.58 16.03 17.50
C GLY A 861 54.28 16.74 17.15
N THR A 862 53.68 16.51 15.97
CA THR A 862 52.36 17.06 15.64
C THR A 862 51.30 16.48 16.56
N SER A 863 50.59 17.35 17.29
CA SER A 863 49.51 16.92 18.16
C SER A 863 48.28 16.54 17.33
N LEU A 864 47.76 15.33 17.56
CA LEU A 864 46.49 14.86 17.00
C LEU A 864 45.30 15.18 17.93
N SER A 865 45.53 15.79 19.10
CA SER A 865 44.49 16.02 20.12
C SER A 865 43.34 16.94 19.67
N ALA A 866 43.51 17.66 18.57
CA ALA A 866 42.45 18.46 17.95
C ALA A 866 41.36 17.60 17.26
N TYR A 867 41.63 16.31 17.04
CA TYR A 867 40.70 15.38 16.41
C TYR A 867 40.06 14.46 17.46
N LEU A 868 38.73 14.38 17.40
CA LEU A 868 37.91 13.67 18.39
C LEU A 868 38.22 12.17 18.45
N ASP A 869 38.67 11.60 17.33
CA ASP A 869 38.96 10.19 17.14
C ASP A 869 40.47 9.90 17.04
N SER A 870 41.32 10.82 17.52
CA SER A 870 42.77 10.62 17.56
C SER A 870 43.20 9.35 18.31
N PHE A 871 42.40 8.89 19.27
CA PHE A 871 42.61 7.62 19.98
C PHE A 871 42.45 6.37 19.10
N ALA A 872 41.79 6.48 17.95
CA ALA A 872 41.59 5.37 17.02
C ALA A 872 42.77 5.17 16.07
N VAL A 873 43.76 6.07 16.07
CA VAL A 873 44.98 5.95 15.27
C VAL A 873 45.83 4.82 15.83
N ASP A 874 46.12 3.83 15.01
CA ASP A 874 46.95 2.72 15.46
C ASP A 874 48.41 3.14 15.64
N SER A 875 49.08 2.53 16.62
CA SER A 875 50.47 2.87 16.96
C SER A 875 51.43 2.74 15.78
N TRP A 876 51.21 1.76 14.90
CA TRP A 876 51.99 1.54 13.68
C TRP A 876 51.75 2.60 12.59
N ALA A 877 50.61 3.31 12.63
CA ALA A 877 50.28 4.36 11.69
C ALA A 877 50.55 5.77 12.23
N ASN A 878 50.79 5.91 13.55
CA ASN A 878 50.82 7.19 14.24
C ASN A 878 51.75 8.23 13.58
N SER A 879 53.00 7.88 13.29
CA SER A 879 53.95 8.80 12.66
C SER A 879 53.50 9.26 11.27
N ALA A 880 52.85 8.39 10.49
CA ALA A 880 52.35 8.73 9.17
C ALA A 880 51.09 9.60 9.23
N VAL A 881 50.20 9.36 10.19
CA VAL A 881 49.03 10.21 10.42
C VAL A 881 49.46 11.60 10.91
N GLN A 882 50.44 11.67 11.82
CA GLN A 882 51.05 12.94 12.24
C GLN A 882 51.65 13.70 11.05
N TRP A 883 52.39 13.02 10.17
CA TRP A 883 52.88 13.60 8.93
C TRP A 883 51.74 14.11 8.03
N ALA A 884 50.68 13.32 7.86
CA ALA A 884 49.58 13.68 6.98
C ALA A 884 48.79 14.89 7.51
N VAL A 885 48.62 15.01 8.83
CA VAL A 885 47.99 16.17 9.48
C VAL A 885 48.89 17.40 9.36
N ALA A 886 50.19 17.28 9.69
CA ALA A 886 51.15 18.39 9.64
C ALA A 886 51.22 19.02 8.24
N ASN A 887 51.18 18.18 7.21
CA ASN A 887 51.27 18.59 5.81
C ASN A 887 49.91 18.86 5.16
N LYS A 888 48.81 18.88 5.93
CA LYS A 888 47.43 19.12 5.44
C LYS A 888 46.99 18.15 4.34
N VAL A 889 47.51 16.93 4.36
CA VAL A 889 47.08 15.82 3.51
C VAL A 889 45.78 15.22 4.08
N MET A 890 45.71 15.06 5.40
CA MET A 890 44.61 14.45 6.14
C MET A 890 44.09 15.41 7.21
N GLY A 891 42.80 15.29 7.57
CA GLY A 891 42.21 16.08 8.66
C GLY A 891 41.95 17.56 8.33
N VAL A 892 41.83 17.91 7.05
CA VAL A 892 41.54 19.29 6.58
C VAL A 892 40.04 19.57 6.64
N ASN A 893 39.65 20.70 7.25
CA ASN A 893 38.25 21.15 7.40
C ASN A 893 37.34 20.14 8.11
N THR A 894 37.89 19.34 9.02
CA THR A 894 37.17 18.35 9.83
C THR A 894 37.81 18.22 11.21
N ASN A 895 37.05 17.76 12.21
CA ASN A 895 37.54 17.37 13.53
C ASN A 895 37.62 15.84 13.71
N LEU A 896 37.49 15.08 12.61
CA LEU A 896 37.61 13.63 12.56
C LEU A 896 38.66 13.19 11.54
N LEU A 897 39.52 12.24 11.92
CA LEU A 897 40.52 11.62 11.06
C LEU A 897 39.97 10.38 10.33
N SER A 898 39.09 9.64 10.98
CA SER A 898 38.53 8.34 10.62
C SER A 898 39.61 7.31 10.24
N PRO A 899 40.66 7.12 11.06
CA PRO A 899 41.90 6.46 10.63
C PRO A 899 41.71 5.01 10.15
N ARG A 900 40.78 4.27 10.77
CA ARG A 900 40.49 2.87 10.46
C ARG A 900 39.40 2.66 9.40
N ASN A 901 38.69 3.71 9.00
CA ASN A 901 37.63 3.58 8.01
C ASN A 901 38.22 3.34 6.63
N ASP A 902 37.50 2.55 5.83
CA ASP A 902 37.78 2.41 4.40
C ASP A 902 37.65 3.78 3.72
N ILE A 903 38.64 4.11 2.88
CA ILE A 903 38.72 5.39 2.19
C ILE A 903 37.99 5.33 0.84
N THR A 904 37.28 6.40 0.49
CA THR A 904 36.63 6.51 -0.82
C THR A 904 37.60 7.00 -1.91
N ARG A 905 37.26 6.75 -3.17
CA ARG A 905 38.05 7.24 -4.33
C ARG A 905 38.17 8.76 -4.37
N ALA A 906 37.12 9.49 -4.00
CA ALA A 906 37.15 10.95 -3.90
C ALA A 906 38.12 11.44 -2.81
N GLU A 907 38.14 10.76 -1.67
CA GLU A 907 39.06 11.07 -0.57
C GLU A 907 40.52 10.76 -0.93
N VAL A 908 40.77 9.65 -1.63
CA VAL A 908 42.10 9.35 -2.19
C VAL A 908 42.55 10.43 -3.16
N ALA A 909 41.70 10.85 -4.10
CA ALA A 909 42.05 11.92 -5.03
C ALA A 909 42.40 13.21 -4.29
N ALA A 910 41.63 13.58 -3.27
CA ALA A 910 41.91 14.75 -2.45
C ALA A 910 43.21 14.62 -1.66
N MET A 911 43.48 13.49 -1.00
CA MET A 911 44.74 13.26 -0.29
C MET A 911 45.95 13.26 -1.23
N ALA A 912 45.84 12.62 -2.40
CA ALA A 912 46.89 12.59 -3.41
C ALA A 912 47.20 13.98 -3.99
N VAL A 913 46.15 14.78 -4.27
CA VAL A 913 46.33 16.16 -4.72
C VAL A 913 46.93 17.01 -3.62
N ARG A 914 46.46 16.92 -2.37
CA ARG A 914 46.99 17.73 -1.26
C ARG A 914 48.43 17.40 -0.92
N ALA A 915 48.84 16.14 -1.04
CA ALA A 915 50.22 15.74 -0.88
C ALA A 915 51.15 16.42 -1.90
N GLN A 916 50.64 16.83 -3.08
CA GLN A 916 51.43 17.45 -4.18
C GLN A 916 52.81 16.81 -4.40
N PRO A 917 52.94 15.47 -4.47
CA PRO A 917 54.26 14.88 -4.45
C PRO A 917 54.98 15.07 -5.78
N ASN A 918 56.30 15.23 -5.71
CA ASN A 918 57.13 15.36 -6.90
C ASN A 918 57.07 14.08 -7.75
N LYS A 919 57.04 14.24 -9.07
CA LYS A 919 57.35 13.13 -10.00
C LYS A 919 58.81 12.69 -9.81
N ILE A 920 59.11 11.44 -10.12
CA ILE A 920 60.48 10.96 -10.15
C ILE A 920 61.24 11.69 -11.27
N ALA A 921 62.42 12.23 -10.94
CA ALA A 921 63.27 12.91 -11.93
C ALA A 921 63.64 11.97 -13.09
N GLY A 922 63.46 12.44 -14.33
CA GLY A 922 63.81 11.68 -15.55
C GLY A 922 62.70 10.77 -16.09
N VAL A 923 61.49 10.86 -15.56
CA VAL A 923 60.29 10.17 -16.09
C VAL A 923 59.40 11.24 -16.74
N ASN A 924 59.16 11.12 -18.05
CA ASN A 924 58.40 12.10 -18.85
C ASN A 924 56.90 12.04 -18.56
#